data_AF-A0ABD0KFR7-F1
#
_entry.id   AF-A0ABD0KFR7-F1
#
_cell.length_a   1.000
_cell.length_b   1.000
_cell.length_c   1.000
_cell.angle_alpha   90.00
_cell.angle_beta   90.00
_cell.angle_gamma   90.00
#
_symmetry.space_group_name_H-M   'P 1'
#
loop_
_entity.id
_entity.type
_entity.pdbx_description
1 polymer ?
#
loop_
_entity_poly.entity_id
_entity_poly.type
_entity_poly.pdbx_seq_one_letter_code
_entity_poly.pdbx_strand_id
1 'polypeptide(L)'
;MELVSYSNKAFEAENENGHPPDRPEDPEPIGGRTSPSWIETVQKSVGTWYQKHRRALILATKFTLLALYMAYLAYALYYRFGDEGSLRLLVCTILGVVILILKLMWGPMQRRCSSCCPSVSSSREQKTRTILRWTLGVSMAIFIVVWTGVDVGRKDTRNLVSLSGIAFFVIVLYITSVNPAKVNWHPVFWGMAIQYVFALLIIRTQWGYDAFEWLGDRFTELLEYSDEGAIFVFGEKYTDHVFAMKVLPVIVYFSSLISILYYLGAMQAIIRVIGRFLAFCMDTSATESINAAGNIFIGQTEAPLMIRPFMPKMTNSEIHAVMTGGFATVAGSVLGAYIAYGVKANYLLGASVMSAPAALAMSKLTYPETETTDVNEEDVYKLIQTQQSKNLIEAASMGASTAISLVANVAVNVMAFLAILAFLNATLVWFGDRVGVDGLTFEFLCSYVFYPMAFLMGVDEQDCRRVAQLIGYKTFMNEFVAYVEMGKLLDNLQVYHNYTTAVGANASYFQDGLDIILPAWNDTRLVGGFMTARSEAIATYALCGFSNLGSMGIQLGAFSAMIPSRKADLSRMVLRAMIAGNVACFMTACIAVIGVLIVFVKVVHPTVATRLHDCGPDCAPSTVKRTRKITRWTLYVGMAVFIILWTILDVGIAFFVISLYITSVHRTKVNWHPVFWGMAMQYVFALLIIRTQWGFQAFDWLGDRVTTFLGYTDAGSRFVFGEKFTDHVFAFQVLPVIVFFGAFMSVLYHVGVMQAVIGVGGRCLAFCMGTSPTESINTVGNIFVSQTEAPLMIKPFIERMTRSELHAVSTGGFATVAGSIMGAYISYGVKASYLLGASVMSAPGALAMSKLTYPETEVNDINAKEVYQLKFGSSNNMFEAIAVGASTAVKLIANIAANLIAIIALLEFLNATLQWFGDRAGVDGLTFQFLCSYVFYPMAFLMGVDASDCRRVARLIGIKTFTNEFVAYIEMGKLIDNGHVYSNYTTTVGNNARVLQDGLDVILPEWNNTRLEGGCLHARSEMIATYALCGFSNLSCIGIQLGSFGAMAPSRRTDFSRLVLRALIAGSVTCFMNACMAGKRE
;
A
#
# COMPACT_ATOMS: atom_id res chain seq x y z
N MET A 1 21.50 -13.48 36.66
CA MET A 1 22.71 -14.01 35.98
C MET A 1 23.20 -13.08 34.87
N GLU A 2 22.30 -12.45 34.10
CA GLU A 2 22.66 -11.67 32.89
C GLU A 2 23.38 -10.34 33.15
N LEU A 3 23.19 -9.68 34.30
CA LEU A 3 23.78 -8.36 34.61
C LEU A 3 25.32 -8.34 34.52
N VAL A 4 26.01 -9.45 34.83
CA VAL A 4 27.48 -9.51 34.73
C VAL A 4 27.95 -9.56 33.26
N SER A 5 27.09 -9.97 32.32
CA SER A 5 27.40 -9.96 30.88
C SER A 5 27.36 -8.56 30.26
N TYR A 6 26.79 -7.56 30.95
CA TYR A 6 26.68 -6.20 30.41
C TYR A 6 27.98 -5.40 30.53
N SER A 7 28.67 -5.50 31.67
CA SER A 7 29.91 -4.73 31.94
C SER A 7 31.02 -5.01 30.92
N ASN A 8 31.37 -6.29 30.71
CA ASN A 8 32.49 -6.66 29.83
C ASN A 8 32.26 -6.28 28.35
N LYS A 9 31.02 -6.07 27.91
CA LYS A 9 30.72 -5.65 26.52
C LYS A 9 30.79 -4.15 26.29
N ALA A 10 30.74 -3.33 27.33
CA ALA A 10 31.16 -1.93 27.23
C ALA A 10 32.69 -1.85 27.05
N PHE A 11 33.42 -2.65 27.83
CA PHE A 11 34.89 -2.64 27.84
C PHE A 11 35.55 -3.12 26.53
N GLU A 12 34.86 -3.94 25.73
CA GLU A 12 35.32 -4.35 24.38
C GLU A 12 35.03 -3.29 23.29
N ALA A 13 34.26 -2.23 23.58
CA ALA A 13 33.76 -1.29 22.56
C ALA A 13 34.54 0.03 22.42
N GLU A 14 35.36 0.42 23.42
CA GLU A 14 36.07 1.72 23.42
C GLU A 14 37.48 1.67 22.80
N ASN A 15 38.02 0.47 22.53
CA ASN A 15 39.43 0.25 22.20
C ASN A 15 39.84 0.51 20.72
N GLU A 16 38.98 1.10 19.88
CA GLU A 16 39.31 1.44 18.48
C GLU A 16 39.66 2.93 18.25
N ASN A 17 39.49 3.81 19.26
CA ASN A 17 39.91 5.22 19.18
C ASN A 17 41.19 5.45 20.02
N GLY A 18 42.29 5.82 19.37
CA GLY A 18 43.63 5.88 19.96
C GLY A 18 43.91 7.04 20.92
N HIS A 19 43.18 7.13 22.05
CA HIS A 19 43.52 7.96 23.20
C HIS A 19 43.50 7.12 24.49
N PRO A 20 44.40 7.38 25.46
CA PRO A 20 44.35 6.71 26.77
C PRO A 20 43.15 7.23 27.57
N PRO A 21 42.33 6.36 28.18
CA PRO A 21 41.25 6.79 29.07
C PRO A 21 41.80 7.21 30.44
N ASP A 22 41.26 8.31 30.98
CA ASP A 22 41.42 8.66 32.39
C ASP A 22 40.75 7.60 33.28
N ARG A 23 41.26 7.44 34.52
CA ARG A 23 40.72 6.45 35.46
C ARG A 23 39.37 6.94 36.02
N PRO A 24 38.30 6.12 35.99
CA PRO A 24 37.16 6.35 36.87
C PRO A 24 37.56 6.11 38.34
N GLU A 25 36.96 6.86 39.26
CA GLU A 25 37.15 6.66 40.70
C GLU A 25 36.35 5.45 41.20
N ASP A 26 36.91 4.69 42.15
CA ASP A 26 36.28 3.48 42.70
C ASP A 26 35.06 3.83 43.58
N PRO A 27 33.88 3.20 43.38
CA PRO A 27 32.75 3.34 44.29
C PRO A 27 33.00 2.68 45.65
N GLU A 28 32.57 3.32 46.74
CA GLU A 28 32.76 2.80 48.10
C GLU A 28 32.09 1.41 48.32
N PRO A 29 32.74 0.48 49.06
CA PRO A 29 32.24 -0.87 49.25
C PRO A 29 31.12 -0.93 50.29
N ILE A 30 29.85 -0.99 49.84
CA ILE A 30 28.72 -1.31 50.71
C ILE A 30 28.92 -2.73 51.30
N GLY A 31 29.08 -2.81 52.62
CA GLY A 31 29.47 -4.04 53.31
C GLY A 31 28.38 -5.12 53.32
N GLY A 32 28.69 -6.30 52.80
CA GLY A 32 27.79 -7.46 52.79
C GLY A 32 28.52 -8.79 52.62
N ARG A 33 29.13 -9.32 53.68
CA ARG A 33 29.75 -10.66 53.66
C ARG A 33 28.68 -11.74 53.53
N THR A 34 28.52 -12.28 52.32
CA THR A 34 28.04 -13.65 52.11
C THR A 34 29.20 -14.45 51.51
N SER A 35 29.38 -15.69 51.96
CA SER A 35 30.39 -16.58 51.37
C SER A 35 29.93 -17.03 49.98
N PRO A 36 30.81 -17.05 48.96
CA PRO A 36 30.47 -17.60 47.67
C PRO A 36 30.11 -19.07 47.86
N SER A 37 28.89 -19.45 47.44
CA SER A 37 28.42 -20.83 47.60
C SER A 37 29.35 -21.81 46.88
N TRP A 38 29.38 -23.07 47.31
CA TRP A 38 30.14 -24.12 46.63
C TRP A 38 29.73 -24.22 45.14
N ILE A 39 28.45 -23.97 44.85
CA ILE A 39 27.87 -23.89 43.50
C ILE A 39 28.57 -22.80 42.67
N GLU A 40 28.79 -21.61 43.23
CA GLU A 40 29.46 -20.51 42.53
C GLU A 40 30.93 -20.83 42.23
N THR A 41 31.64 -21.48 43.16
CA THR A 41 33.03 -21.91 42.98
C THR A 41 33.14 -23.00 41.90
N VAL A 42 32.22 -23.98 41.92
CA VAL A 42 32.11 -25.00 40.87
C VAL A 42 31.76 -24.36 39.52
N GLN A 43 30.79 -23.44 39.49
CA GLN A 43 30.37 -22.72 38.28
C GLN A 43 31.51 -21.89 37.67
N LYS A 44 32.32 -21.20 38.48
CA LYS A 44 33.51 -20.46 38.01
C LYS A 44 34.59 -21.41 37.47
N SER A 45 34.78 -22.57 38.10
CA SER A 45 35.76 -23.59 37.67
C SER A 45 35.33 -24.29 36.37
N VAL A 46 34.07 -24.71 36.27
CA VAL A 46 33.47 -25.27 35.05
C VAL A 46 33.42 -24.20 33.94
N GLY A 47 33.11 -22.95 34.28
CA GLY A 47 33.08 -21.83 33.35
C GLY A 47 34.45 -21.52 32.72
N THR A 48 35.52 -21.48 33.52
CA THR A 48 36.88 -21.28 33.01
C THR A 48 37.40 -22.50 32.25
N TRP A 49 37.11 -23.74 32.70
CA TRP A 49 37.43 -24.95 31.94
C TRP A 49 36.70 -24.99 30.59
N TYR A 50 35.41 -24.64 30.56
CA TYR A 50 34.61 -24.57 29.35
C TYR A 50 35.13 -23.48 28.42
N GLN A 51 35.40 -22.27 28.90
CA GLN A 51 36.00 -21.20 28.08
C GLN A 51 37.34 -21.63 27.46
N LYS A 52 38.22 -22.25 28.23
CA LYS A 52 39.53 -22.76 27.77
C LYS A 52 39.39 -23.79 26.64
N HIS A 53 38.42 -24.71 26.73
CA HIS A 53 38.23 -25.78 25.75
C HIS A 53 37.13 -25.51 24.72
N ARG A 54 36.43 -24.35 24.79
CA ARG A 54 35.22 -24.03 24.00
C ARG A 54 35.38 -24.28 22.51
N ARG A 55 36.51 -23.87 21.92
CA ARG A 55 36.79 -24.07 20.48
C ARG A 55 36.94 -25.56 20.13
N ALA A 56 37.64 -26.33 20.95
CA ALA A 56 37.83 -27.76 20.76
C ALA A 56 36.52 -28.55 20.95
N LEU A 57 35.75 -28.22 22.00
CA LEU A 57 34.43 -28.81 22.26
C LEU A 57 33.46 -28.56 21.10
N ILE A 58 33.33 -27.31 20.64
CA ILE A 58 32.46 -26.98 19.50
C ILE A 58 32.90 -27.70 18.22
N LEU A 59 34.21 -27.86 17.99
CA LEU A 59 34.72 -28.58 16.82
C LEU A 59 34.45 -30.09 16.91
N ALA A 60 34.65 -30.69 18.09
CA ALA A 60 34.34 -32.09 18.36
C ALA A 60 32.84 -32.38 18.20
N THR A 61 31.95 -31.59 18.82
CA THR A 61 30.49 -31.73 18.64
C THR A 61 30.09 -31.64 17.16
N LYS A 62 30.66 -30.69 16.40
CA LYS A 62 30.39 -30.58 14.96
C LYS A 62 30.87 -31.79 14.17
N PHE A 63 32.05 -32.33 14.49
CA PHE A 63 32.56 -33.52 13.83
C PHE A 63 31.74 -34.77 14.15
N THR A 64 31.34 -34.96 15.41
CA THR A 64 30.45 -36.06 15.84
C THR A 64 29.07 -35.97 15.18
N LEU A 65 28.46 -34.78 15.12
CA LEU A 65 27.18 -34.59 14.42
C LEU A 65 27.31 -34.87 12.92
N LEU A 66 28.40 -34.44 12.27
CA LEU A 66 28.66 -34.74 10.86
C LEU A 66 28.87 -36.25 10.64
N ALA A 67 29.60 -36.94 11.53
CA ALA A 67 29.80 -38.38 11.43
C ALA A 67 28.50 -39.18 11.61
N LEU A 68 27.67 -38.81 12.59
CA LEU A 68 26.32 -39.38 12.78
C LEU A 68 25.43 -39.15 11.56
N TYR A 69 25.47 -37.94 10.98
CA TYR A 69 24.71 -37.60 9.78
C TYR A 69 25.19 -38.38 8.53
N MET A 70 26.49 -38.56 8.35
CA MET A 70 27.03 -39.38 7.26
C MET A 70 26.71 -40.88 7.44
N ALA A 71 26.67 -41.38 8.68
CA ALA A 71 26.21 -42.73 8.97
C ALA A 71 24.71 -42.90 8.68
N TYR A 72 23.89 -41.90 9.03
CA TYR A 72 22.47 -41.87 8.69
C TYR A 72 22.23 -41.82 7.17
N LEU A 73 22.97 -40.98 6.43
CA LEU A 73 22.95 -40.94 4.97
C LEU A 73 23.26 -42.32 4.37
N ALA A 74 24.35 -42.95 4.81
CA ALA A 74 24.75 -44.27 4.32
C ALA A 74 23.68 -45.34 4.61
N TYR A 75 23.06 -45.29 5.80
CA TYR A 75 21.97 -46.20 6.16
C TYR A 75 20.69 -45.95 5.34
N ALA A 76 20.29 -44.70 5.13
CA ALA A 76 19.12 -44.35 4.32
C ALA A 76 19.29 -44.80 2.86
N LEU A 77 20.46 -44.55 2.28
CA LEU A 77 20.81 -45.01 0.92
C LEU A 77 20.87 -46.53 0.81
N TYR A 78 21.28 -47.25 1.87
CA TYR A 78 21.24 -48.71 1.91
C TYR A 78 19.80 -49.25 2.05
N TYR A 79 18.97 -48.64 2.91
CA TYR A 79 17.64 -49.14 3.25
C TYR A 79 16.61 -48.90 2.13
N ARG A 80 16.68 -47.75 1.45
CA ARG A 80 15.82 -47.41 0.30
C ARG A 80 16.55 -46.57 -0.73
N PHE A 81 17.43 -47.20 -1.52
CA PHE A 81 17.99 -46.53 -2.69
C PHE A 81 16.90 -46.30 -3.77
N GLY A 82 16.87 -45.12 -4.38
CA GLY A 82 15.90 -44.75 -5.42
C GLY A 82 14.54 -44.23 -4.92
N ASP A 83 14.26 -44.28 -3.62
CA ASP A 83 13.12 -43.57 -3.01
C ASP A 83 13.40 -42.05 -3.03
N GLU A 84 12.34 -41.23 -3.20
CA GLU A 84 12.47 -39.79 -3.44
C GLU A 84 13.12 -39.09 -2.23
N GLY A 85 12.77 -39.51 -1.01
CA GLY A 85 13.40 -39.02 0.23
C GLY A 85 14.91 -39.26 0.28
N SER A 86 15.37 -40.43 -0.18
CA SER A 86 16.78 -40.79 -0.25
C SER A 86 17.53 -39.99 -1.32
N LEU A 87 16.89 -39.75 -2.47
CA LEU A 87 17.42 -38.91 -3.54
C LEU A 87 17.55 -37.44 -3.10
N ARG A 88 16.53 -36.87 -2.45
CA ARG A 88 16.58 -35.53 -1.84
C ARG A 88 17.76 -35.40 -0.86
N LEU A 89 17.92 -36.37 0.04
CA LEU A 89 19.01 -36.39 1.02
C LEU A 89 20.39 -36.48 0.34
N LEU A 90 20.52 -37.29 -0.71
CA LEU A 90 21.75 -37.38 -1.51
C LEU A 90 22.08 -36.06 -2.23
N VAL A 91 21.10 -35.43 -2.88
CA VAL A 91 21.29 -34.14 -3.57
C VAL A 91 21.71 -33.04 -2.58
N CYS A 92 21.03 -32.94 -1.43
CA CYS A 92 21.38 -31.98 -0.39
C CYS A 92 22.79 -32.21 0.20
N THR A 93 23.22 -33.46 0.37
CA THR A 93 24.58 -33.76 0.85
C THR A 93 25.65 -33.47 -0.20
N ILE A 94 25.42 -33.82 -1.47
CA ILE A 94 26.33 -33.45 -2.57
C ILE A 94 26.46 -31.92 -2.66
N LEU A 95 25.34 -31.17 -2.61
CA LEU A 95 25.36 -29.71 -2.66
C LEU A 95 26.14 -29.11 -1.47
N GLY A 96 25.88 -29.59 -0.25
CA GLY A 96 26.60 -29.17 0.96
C GLY A 96 28.10 -29.46 0.92
N VAL A 97 28.49 -30.63 0.41
CA VAL A 97 29.88 -31.02 0.21
C VAL A 97 30.55 -30.18 -0.88
N VAL A 98 29.87 -29.88 -2.00
CA VAL A 98 30.38 -29.00 -3.05
C VAL A 98 30.60 -27.58 -2.51
N ILE A 99 29.64 -27.02 -1.76
CA ILE A 99 29.80 -25.69 -1.12
C ILE A 99 30.97 -25.69 -0.13
N LEU A 100 31.14 -26.75 0.66
CA LEU A 100 32.24 -26.91 1.60
C LEU A 100 33.60 -27.03 0.90
N ILE A 101 33.68 -27.81 -0.18
CA ILE A 101 34.88 -27.97 -1.02
C ILE A 101 35.25 -26.64 -1.68
N LEU A 102 34.29 -25.94 -2.31
CA LEU A 102 34.51 -24.61 -2.89
C LEU A 102 35.07 -23.63 -1.85
N LYS A 103 34.51 -23.63 -0.63
CA LYS A 103 34.96 -22.78 0.49
C LYS A 103 36.37 -23.14 0.98
N LEU A 104 36.71 -24.42 1.06
CA LEU A 104 38.04 -24.91 1.48
C LEU A 104 39.11 -24.69 0.40
N MET A 105 38.79 -24.93 -0.87
CA MET A 105 39.70 -24.74 -2.00
C MET A 105 39.95 -23.26 -2.32
N TRP A 106 39.01 -22.36 -2.00
CA TRP A 106 39.14 -20.94 -2.32
C TRP A 106 40.42 -20.30 -1.76
N GLY A 107 40.72 -20.51 -0.47
CA GLY A 107 41.89 -19.91 0.19
C GLY A 107 43.23 -20.35 -0.44
N PRO A 108 43.50 -21.67 -0.57
CA PRO A 108 44.67 -22.18 -1.28
C PRO A 108 44.72 -21.76 -2.75
N MET A 109 43.59 -21.78 -3.47
CA MET A 109 43.55 -21.46 -4.89
C MET A 109 43.80 -19.96 -5.15
N GLN A 110 43.24 -19.07 -4.34
CA GLN A 110 43.50 -17.62 -4.44
C GLN A 110 45.00 -17.31 -4.22
N ARG A 111 45.62 -17.92 -3.19
CA ARG A 111 47.08 -17.80 -2.97
C ARG A 111 47.87 -18.35 -4.16
N ARG A 112 47.51 -19.54 -4.65
CA ARG A 112 48.23 -20.19 -5.77
C ARG A 112 48.09 -19.42 -7.08
N CYS A 113 46.93 -18.82 -7.37
CA CYS A 113 46.76 -17.88 -8.48
C CYS A 113 47.65 -16.64 -8.32
N SER A 114 47.67 -16.00 -7.15
CA SER A 114 48.55 -14.84 -6.90
C SER A 114 50.06 -15.15 -6.92
N SER A 115 50.45 -16.43 -6.83
CA SER A 115 51.85 -16.86 -6.93
C SER A 115 52.23 -17.43 -8.32
N CYS A 116 51.28 -18.02 -9.04
CA CYS A 116 51.49 -18.49 -10.42
C CYS A 116 51.30 -17.38 -11.47
N CYS A 117 50.56 -16.31 -11.11
CA CYS A 117 50.54 -15.04 -11.82
C CYS A 117 51.26 -13.98 -10.98
N PRO A 118 52.62 -13.95 -10.96
CA PRO A 118 53.33 -12.75 -10.54
C PRO A 118 52.93 -11.58 -11.46
N SER A 119 53.19 -10.34 -11.05
CA SER A 119 52.75 -9.14 -11.78
C SER A 119 53.33 -9.05 -13.21
N VAL A 120 52.62 -9.63 -14.18
CA VAL A 120 52.88 -9.49 -15.62
C VAL A 120 52.24 -8.19 -16.08
N SER A 121 52.96 -7.40 -16.87
CA SER A 121 52.53 -6.05 -17.25
C SER A 121 51.12 -6.04 -17.87
N SER A 122 50.25 -5.23 -17.27
CA SER A 122 48.79 -5.18 -17.50
C SER A 122 48.38 -5.21 -18.97
N SER A 123 49.12 -4.50 -19.84
CA SER A 123 48.87 -4.43 -21.28
C SER A 123 48.77 -5.80 -21.97
N ARG A 124 49.59 -6.80 -21.59
CA ARG A 124 49.59 -8.11 -22.27
C ARG A 124 48.46 -9.02 -21.80
N GLU A 125 48.15 -9.02 -20.50
CA GLU A 125 47.00 -9.73 -19.96
C GLU A 125 45.68 -9.10 -20.42
N GLN A 126 45.57 -7.77 -20.39
CA GLN A 126 44.39 -7.04 -20.85
C GLN A 126 44.14 -7.24 -22.35
N LYS A 127 45.18 -7.24 -23.20
CA LYS A 127 45.06 -7.66 -24.61
C LYS A 127 44.59 -9.11 -24.75
N THR A 128 45.12 -10.03 -23.95
CA THR A 128 44.76 -11.46 -24.02
C THR A 128 43.31 -11.70 -23.57
N ARG A 129 42.86 -11.09 -22.46
CA ARG A 129 41.46 -11.10 -22.03
C ARG A 129 40.54 -10.46 -23.08
N THR A 130 40.97 -9.37 -23.72
CA THR A 130 40.20 -8.70 -24.78
C THR A 130 40.04 -9.60 -26.01
N ILE A 131 41.13 -10.19 -26.52
CA ILE A 131 41.10 -11.13 -27.64
C ILE A 131 40.21 -12.34 -27.30
N LEU A 132 40.41 -12.94 -26.13
CA LEU A 132 39.60 -14.09 -25.68
C LEU A 132 38.11 -13.73 -25.61
N ARG A 133 37.75 -12.60 -24.98
CA ARG A 133 36.37 -12.09 -24.92
C ARG A 133 35.75 -11.90 -26.30
N TRP A 134 36.48 -11.29 -27.24
CA TRP A 134 35.98 -11.14 -28.62
C TRP A 134 35.83 -12.49 -29.33
N THR A 135 36.78 -13.42 -29.20
CA THR A 135 36.64 -14.76 -29.81
C THR A 135 35.47 -15.56 -29.25
N LEU A 136 35.19 -15.45 -27.94
CA LEU A 136 34.03 -16.08 -27.28
C LEU A 136 32.71 -15.40 -27.65
N GLY A 137 32.69 -14.05 -27.71
CA GLY A 137 31.49 -13.30 -28.12
C GLY A 137 31.13 -13.57 -29.58
N VAL A 138 32.11 -13.61 -30.47
CA VAL A 138 31.91 -13.92 -31.90
C VAL A 138 31.53 -15.39 -32.11
N SER A 139 32.16 -16.34 -31.43
CA SER A 139 31.75 -17.76 -31.55
C SER A 139 30.37 -18.02 -30.97
N MET A 140 29.99 -17.36 -29.87
CA MET A 140 28.64 -17.41 -29.32
C MET A 140 27.62 -16.75 -30.27
N ALA A 141 27.95 -15.59 -30.87
CA ALA A 141 27.08 -14.94 -31.87
C ALA A 141 26.86 -15.85 -33.09
N ILE A 142 27.92 -16.47 -33.61
CA ILE A 142 27.82 -17.44 -34.73
C ILE A 142 26.99 -18.65 -34.32
N PHE A 143 27.21 -19.20 -33.12
CA PHE A 143 26.40 -20.31 -32.60
C PHE A 143 24.92 -19.96 -32.52
N ILE A 144 24.56 -18.80 -31.93
CA ILE A 144 23.17 -18.34 -31.83
C ILE A 144 22.55 -18.16 -33.21
N VAL A 145 23.22 -17.47 -34.14
CA VAL A 145 22.71 -17.21 -35.50
C VAL A 145 22.52 -18.50 -36.29
N VAL A 146 23.51 -19.42 -36.26
CA VAL A 146 23.43 -20.71 -36.97
C VAL A 146 22.38 -21.61 -36.34
N TRP A 147 22.33 -21.71 -35.01
CA TRP A 147 21.34 -22.54 -34.31
C TRP A 147 19.92 -22.05 -34.55
N THR A 148 19.68 -20.75 -34.41
CA THR A 148 18.37 -20.13 -34.68
C THR A 148 17.96 -20.34 -36.14
N GLY A 149 18.86 -20.09 -37.09
CA GLY A 149 18.59 -20.30 -38.52
C GLY A 149 18.28 -21.76 -38.88
N VAL A 150 18.87 -22.73 -38.17
CA VAL A 150 18.72 -24.17 -38.45
C VAL A 150 17.52 -24.80 -37.73
N ASP A 151 17.31 -24.55 -36.43
CA ASP A 151 16.21 -25.20 -35.66
C ASP A 151 14.87 -24.47 -35.86
N VAL A 152 14.87 -23.12 -35.94
CA VAL A 152 13.64 -22.33 -36.12
C VAL A 152 13.19 -22.34 -37.57
N GLY A 153 14.09 -21.98 -38.49
CA GLY A 153 13.77 -21.81 -39.91
C GLY A 153 13.26 -23.06 -40.63
N ARG A 154 13.45 -24.25 -40.05
CA ARG A 154 13.02 -25.55 -40.60
C ARG A 154 11.74 -26.13 -39.97
N LYS A 155 11.27 -25.61 -38.84
CA LYS A 155 10.11 -26.18 -38.11
C LYS A 155 8.87 -25.33 -38.25
N ASP A 156 8.95 -24.05 -37.89
CA ASP A 156 7.85 -23.10 -38.14
C ASP A 156 8.37 -21.66 -38.24
N THR A 157 8.02 -21.00 -39.35
CA THR A 157 8.39 -19.62 -39.63
C THR A 157 7.70 -18.61 -38.69
N ARG A 158 6.59 -18.95 -38.03
CA ARG A 158 5.95 -18.10 -37.00
C ARG A 158 6.92 -17.76 -35.86
N ASN A 159 7.85 -18.65 -35.48
CA ASN A 159 8.85 -18.37 -34.44
C ASN A 159 9.91 -17.32 -34.86
N LEU A 160 9.97 -16.92 -36.13
CA LEU A 160 10.78 -15.76 -36.54
C LEU A 160 10.15 -14.42 -36.11
N VAL A 161 8.85 -14.39 -35.77
CA VAL A 161 8.19 -13.17 -35.26
C VAL A 161 8.82 -12.73 -33.93
N SER A 162 9.12 -13.66 -33.02
CA SER A 162 9.75 -13.36 -31.72
C SER A 162 11.16 -12.75 -31.85
N LEU A 163 11.89 -13.07 -32.92
CA LEU A 163 13.16 -12.40 -33.25
C LEU A 163 12.95 -10.93 -33.63
N SER A 164 11.84 -10.63 -34.33
CA SER A 164 11.45 -9.25 -34.62
C SER A 164 10.98 -8.51 -33.37
N GLY A 165 10.38 -9.20 -32.39
CA GLY A 165 10.08 -8.66 -31.05
C GLY A 165 11.34 -8.26 -30.28
N ILE A 166 12.33 -9.15 -30.19
CA ILE A 166 13.64 -8.86 -29.55
C ILE A 166 14.28 -7.63 -30.21
N ALA A 167 14.34 -7.59 -31.55
CA ALA A 167 14.89 -6.45 -32.27
C ALA A 167 14.11 -5.15 -32.02
N PHE A 168 12.78 -5.20 -32.06
CA PHE A 168 11.89 -4.06 -31.80
C PHE A 168 12.11 -3.50 -30.38
N PHE A 169 12.13 -4.35 -29.35
CA PHE A 169 12.31 -3.91 -27.97
C PHE A 169 13.69 -3.29 -27.72
N VAL A 170 14.76 -3.88 -28.28
CA VAL A 170 16.11 -3.29 -28.21
C VAL A 170 16.15 -1.93 -28.91
N ILE A 171 15.50 -1.78 -30.07
CA ILE A 171 15.41 -0.50 -30.79
C ILE A 171 14.62 0.55 -29.99
N VAL A 172 13.48 0.17 -29.39
CA VAL A 172 12.66 1.08 -28.57
C VAL A 172 13.40 1.56 -27.32
N LEU A 173 14.09 0.67 -26.60
CA LEU A 173 14.91 1.06 -25.45
C LEU A 173 16.16 1.85 -25.85
N TYR A 174 16.74 1.59 -27.02
CA TYR A 174 17.85 2.39 -27.55
C TYR A 174 17.40 3.82 -27.88
N ILE A 175 16.27 3.99 -28.59
CA ILE A 175 15.72 5.31 -28.95
C ILE A 175 15.28 6.10 -27.71
N THR A 176 14.74 5.42 -26.69
CA THR A 176 14.31 6.06 -25.43
C THR A 176 15.40 6.18 -24.36
N SER A 177 16.62 5.68 -24.65
CA SER A 177 17.77 5.70 -23.74
C SER A 177 18.14 7.11 -23.29
N VAL A 178 18.65 7.24 -22.07
CA VAL A 178 19.11 8.55 -21.54
C VAL A 178 20.36 9.05 -22.27
N ASN A 179 21.22 8.15 -22.76
CA ASN A 179 22.46 8.48 -23.47
C ASN A 179 22.77 7.44 -24.56
N PRO A 180 22.01 7.38 -25.68
CA PRO A 180 22.18 6.34 -26.71
C PRO A 180 23.60 6.27 -27.32
N ALA A 181 24.33 7.39 -27.35
CA ALA A 181 25.71 7.45 -27.80
C ALA A 181 26.75 6.87 -26.80
N LYS A 182 26.34 6.56 -25.55
CA LYS A 182 27.18 5.97 -24.50
C LYS A 182 26.78 4.53 -24.13
N VAL A 183 25.88 3.90 -24.88
CA VAL A 183 25.47 2.50 -24.65
C VAL A 183 26.68 1.57 -24.81
N ASN A 184 27.12 0.97 -23.70
CA ASN A 184 28.07 -0.14 -23.76
C ASN A 184 27.32 -1.41 -24.17
N TRP A 185 27.51 -1.85 -25.41
CA TRP A 185 26.85 -3.02 -25.96
C TRP A 185 27.35 -4.36 -25.37
N HIS A 186 28.45 -4.39 -24.62
CA HIS A 186 28.99 -5.63 -24.04
C HIS A 186 28.04 -6.26 -22.98
N PRO A 187 27.59 -5.54 -21.92
CA PRO A 187 26.52 -6.01 -21.05
C PRO A 187 25.24 -6.39 -21.80
N VAL A 188 24.83 -5.56 -22.78
CA VAL A 188 23.57 -5.77 -23.51
C VAL A 188 23.59 -7.09 -24.29
N PHE A 189 24.66 -7.35 -25.05
CA PHE A 189 24.85 -8.59 -25.79
C PHE A 189 25.00 -9.81 -24.88
N TRP A 190 25.87 -9.74 -23.86
CA TRP A 190 26.11 -10.89 -22.98
C TRP A 190 24.91 -11.25 -22.12
N GLY A 191 24.12 -10.27 -21.65
CA GLY A 191 22.89 -10.57 -20.93
C GLY A 191 21.89 -11.35 -21.77
N MET A 192 21.65 -10.91 -23.01
CA MET A 192 20.80 -11.64 -23.97
C MET A 192 21.36 -13.03 -24.33
N ALA A 193 22.69 -13.16 -24.48
CA ALA A 193 23.32 -14.44 -24.79
C ALA A 193 23.23 -15.44 -23.61
N ILE A 194 23.46 -15.00 -22.37
CA ILE A 194 23.32 -15.81 -21.16
C ILE A 194 21.87 -16.26 -20.97
N GLN A 195 20.92 -15.33 -21.15
CA GLN A 195 19.48 -15.58 -21.11
C GLN A 195 19.05 -16.63 -22.14
N TYR A 196 19.55 -16.54 -23.38
CA TYR A 196 19.28 -17.50 -24.46
C TYR A 196 19.89 -18.88 -24.18
N VAL A 197 21.10 -18.93 -23.63
CA VAL A 197 21.74 -20.19 -23.21
C VAL A 197 20.96 -20.86 -22.07
N PHE A 198 20.49 -20.10 -21.07
CA PHE A 198 19.62 -20.66 -20.02
C PHE A 198 18.29 -21.17 -20.59
N ALA A 199 17.66 -20.45 -21.52
CA ALA A 199 16.43 -20.92 -22.16
C ALA A 199 16.62 -22.24 -22.93
N LEU A 200 17.72 -22.38 -23.69
CA LEU A 200 18.05 -23.64 -24.35
C LEU A 200 18.29 -24.78 -23.35
N LEU A 201 19.00 -24.53 -22.25
CA LEU A 201 19.24 -25.56 -21.23
C LEU A 201 17.94 -25.99 -20.55
N ILE A 202 17.15 -25.03 -20.04
CA ILE A 202 15.96 -25.28 -19.22
C ILE A 202 14.78 -25.81 -20.05
N ILE A 203 14.51 -25.21 -21.21
CA ILE A 203 13.28 -25.48 -21.99
C ILE A 203 13.51 -26.53 -23.08
N ARG A 204 14.74 -26.63 -23.63
CA ARG A 204 15.03 -27.45 -24.82
C ARG A 204 15.73 -28.78 -24.51
N THR A 205 16.38 -28.94 -23.36
CA THR A 205 17.00 -30.21 -22.96
C THR A 205 16.15 -30.95 -21.93
N GLN A 206 15.94 -32.26 -22.13
CA GLN A 206 15.09 -33.06 -21.24
C GLN A 206 15.56 -32.99 -19.78
N TRP A 207 16.84 -33.29 -19.53
CA TRP A 207 17.42 -33.23 -18.17
C TRP A 207 17.36 -31.84 -17.52
N GLY A 208 17.32 -30.76 -18.31
CA GLY A 208 17.15 -29.40 -17.80
C GLY A 208 15.69 -29.09 -17.46
N TYR A 209 14.75 -29.57 -18.28
CA TYR A 209 13.32 -29.50 -18.03
C TYR A 209 12.97 -30.31 -16.77
N ASP A 210 13.34 -31.59 -16.72
CA ASP A 210 13.09 -32.51 -15.60
C ASP A 210 13.63 -31.94 -14.27
N ALA A 211 14.83 -31.32 -14.30
CA ALA A 211 15.44 -30.72 -13.13
C ALA A 211 14.75 -29.43 -12.66
N PHE A 212 14.19 -28.62 -13.56
CA PHE A 212 13.43 -27.42 -13.20
C PHE A 212 11.97 -27.73 -12.81
N GLU A 213 11.40 -28.81 -13.33
CA GLU A 213 10.13 -29.38 -12.89
C GLU A 213 10.26 -29.91 -11.45
N TRP A 214 11.22 -30.82 -11.20
CA TRP A 214 11.51 -31.32 -9.85
C TRP A 214 11.84 -30.19 -8.85
N LEU A 215 12.59 -29.16 -9.27
CA LEU A 215 12.88 -28.01 -8.42
C LEU A 215 11.62 -27.16 -8.15
N GLY A 216 10.73 -27.01 -9.13
CA GLY A 216 9.43 -26.36 -8.99
C GLY A 216 8.53 -27.07 -7.98
N ASP A 217 8.48 -28.40 -8.03
CA ASP A 217 7.74 -29.22 -7.05
C ASP A 217 8.28 -29.01 -5.62
N ARG A 218 9.61 -29.03 -5.45
CA ARG A 218 10.24 -28.77 -4.13
C ARG A 218 10.00 -27.35 -3.64
N PHE A 219 9.89 -26.36 -4.53
CA PHE A 219 9.49 -25.00 -4.18
C PHE A 219 8.00 -24.91 -3.81
N THR A 220 7.13 -25.71 -4.43
CA THR A 220 5.70 -25.75 -4.10
C THR A 220 5.49 -26.35 -2.71
N GLU A 221 6.05 -27.53 -2.47
CA GLU A 221 6.06 -28.24 -1.18
C GLU A 221 6.63 -27.38 -0.03
N LEU A 222 7.67 -26.57 -0.31
CA LEU A 222 8.24 -25.64 0.66
C LEU A 222 7.29 -24.51 1.07
N LEU A 223 6.41 -24.06 0.17
CA LEU A 223 5.48 -22.96 0.43
C LEU A 223 4.16 -23.46 1.05
N GLU A 224 3.77 -24.72 0.81
CA GLU A 224 2.65 -25.39 1.48
C GLU A 224 2.83 -25.45 3.00
N TYR A 225 4.07 -25.54 3.52
CA TYR A 225 4.34 -25.44 4.96
C TYR A 225 3.93 -24.09 5.60
N SER A 226 3.60 -23.06 4.81
CA SER A 226 3.04 -21.81 5.34
C SER A 226 1.54 -21.90 5.66
N ASP A 227 0.81 -22.86 5.08
CA ASP A 227 -0.61 -23.08 5.37
C ASP A 227 -0.86 -23.51 6.82
N GLU A 228 0.03 -24.33 7.40
CA GLU A 228 -0.01 -24.68 8.84
C GLU A 228 0.00 -23.43 9.74
N GLY A 229 0.83 -22.43 9.36
CA GLY A 229 0.87 -21.14 10.04
C GLY A 229 -0.39 -20.30 9.80
N ALA A 230 -0.97 -20.37 8.60
CA ALA A 230 -2.22 -19.69 8.28
C ALA A 230 -3.42 -20.29 9.03
N ILE A 231 -3.55 -21.62 9.08
CA ILE A 231 -4.58 -22.36 9.81
C ILE A 231 -4.51 -22.04 11.31
N PHE A 232 -3.31 -21.95 11.89
CA PHE A 232 -3.14 -21.57 13.30
C PHE A 232 -3.54 -20.11 13.60
N VAL A 233 -3.28 -19.16 12.69
CA VAL A 233 -3.52 -17.73 12.92
C VAL A 233 -4.93 -17.27 12.51
N PHE A 234 -5.50 -17.85 11.45
CA PHE A 234 -6.79 -17.44 10.86
C PHE A 234 -7.88 -18.53 10.97
N GLY A 235 -7.55 -19.72 11.44
CA GLY A 235 -8.45 -20.87 11.54
C GLY A 235 -8.63 -21.64 10.23
N GLU A 236 -9.38 -22.74 10.28
CA GLU A 236 -9.62 -23.66 9.16
C GLU A 236 -10.24 -22.98 7.91
N LYS A 237 -10.86 -21.81 8.08
CA LYS A 237 -11.47 -21.02 6.99
C LYS A 237 -10.53 -20.02 6.31
N TYR A 238 -9.21 -20.10 6.51
CA TYR A 238 -8.23 -19.23 5.84
C TYR A 238 -8.36 -19.21 4.29
N THR A 239 -8.94 -20.25 3.69
CA THR A 239 -9.26 -20.34 2.26
C THR A 239 -10.44 -19.47 1.80
N ASP A 240 -11.33 -19.00 2.69
CA ASP A 240 -12.41 -18.07 2.32
C ASP A 240 -11.87 -16.68 1.88
N HIS A 241 -10.63 -16.36 2.28
CA HIS A 241 -9.99 -15.06 2.06
C HIS A 241 -8.58 -15.23 1.44
N VAL A 242 -8.49 -16.04 0.37
CA VAL A 242 -7.24 -16.55 -0.24
C VAL A 242 -6.09 -15.55 -0.28
N PHE A 243 -6.30 -14.31 -0.75
CA PHE A 243 -5.20 -13.34 -0.82
C PHE A 243 -4.72 -12.92 0.59
N ALA A 244 -5.59 -12.37 1.43
CA ALA A 244 -5.20 -11.91 2.77
C ALA A 244 -4.72 -13.03 3.72
N MET A 245 -5.30 -14.23 3.62
CA MET A 245 -5.11 -15.29 4.63
C MET A 245 -4.34 -16.52 4.13
N LYS A 246 -4.12 -16.70 2.82
CA LYS A 246 -3.16 -17.70 2.29
C LYS A 246 -1.94 -17.03 1.65
N VAL A 247 -2.12 -16.09 0.71
CA VAL A 247 -1.00 -15.49 -0.05
C VAL A 247 -0.10 -14.60 0.83
N LEU A 248 -0.66 -13.72 1.66
CA LEU A 248 0.15 -12.82 2.50
C LEU A 248 0.99 -13.55 3.58
N PRO A 249 0.51 -14.61 4.26
CA PRO A 249 1.33 -15.41 5.18
C PRO A 249 2.55 -16.06 4.53
N VAL A 250 2.47 -16.48 3.26
CA VAL A 250 3.62 -17.05 2.52
C VAL A 250 4.79 -16.05 2.49
N ILE A 251 4.50 -14.74 2.37
CA ILE A 251 5.51 -13.67 2.40
C ILE A 251 6.20 -13.58 3.77
N VAL A 252 5.46 -13.71 4.87
CA VAL A 252 6.02 -13.71 6.23
C VAL A 252 6.89 -14.94 6.46
N TYR A 253 6.39 -16.12 6.09
CA TYR A 253 7.12 -17.39 6.17
C TYR A 253 8.43 -17.34 5.37
N PHE A 254 8.37 -16.94 4.09
CA PHE A 254 9.52 -16.92 3.20
C PHE A 254 10.56 -15.87 3.62
N SER A 255 10.15 -14.70 4.11
CA SER A 255 11.09 -13.69 4.64
C SER A 255 11.82 -14.18 5.90
N SER A 256 11.12 -14.94 6.77
CA SER A 256 11.72 -15.62 7.92
C SER A 256 12.73 -16.71 7.48
N LEU A 257 12.36 -17.54 6.50
CA LEU A 257 13.20 -18.57 5.90
C LEU A 257 14.46 -17.98 5.22
N ILE A 258 14.31 -16.93 4.42
CA ILE A 258 15.44 -16.23 3.79
C ILE A 258 16.37 -15.65 4.86
N SER A 259 15.83 -15.08 5.93
CA SER A 259 16.63 -14.57 7.07
C SER A 259 17.39 -15.68 7.79
N ILE A 260 16.79 -16.87 7.94
CA ILE A 260 17.48 -18.10 8.38
C ILE A 260 18.60 -18.49 7.42
N LEU A 261 18.36 -18.51 6.10
CA LEU A 261 19.37 -18.87 5.09
C LEU A 261 20.53 -17.87 5.02
N TYR A 262 20.29 -16.59 5.34
CA TYR A 262 21.35 -15.60 5.59
C TYR A 262 22.11 -15.85 6.90
N TYR A 263 21.43 -16.25 7.98
CA TYR A 263 22.10 -16.58 9.25
C TYR A 263 23.03 -17.80 9.11
N LEU A 264 22.60 -18.81 8.36
CA LEU A 264 23.36 -20.03 8.08
C LEU A 264 24.52 -19.81 7.08
N GLY A 265 24.56 -18.67 6.37
CA GLY A 265 25.57 -18.38 5.34
C GLY A 265 25.30 -19.02 3.98
N ALA A 266 24.12 -19.64 3.79
CA ALA A 266 23.75 -20.36 2.58
C ALA A 266 23.39 -19.41 1.43
N MET A 267 22.56 -18.40 1.72
CA MET A 267 22.11 -17.44 0.70
C MET A 267 23.29 -16.62 0.14
N GLN A 268 24.25 -16.26 1.00
CA GLN A 268 25.50 -15.63 0.62
C GLN A 268 26.35 -16.48 -0.34
N ALA A 269 26.32 -17.80 -0.21
CA ALA A 269 27.08 -18.68 -1.09
C ALA A 269 26.48 -18.70 -2.50
N ILE A 270 25.16 -18.89 -2.59
CA ILE A 270 24.40 -18.91 -3.85
C ILE A 270 24.56 -17.57 -4.59
N ILE A 271 24.22 -16.46 -3.92
CA ILE A 271 24.27 -15.11 -4.51
C ILE A 271 25.70 -14.72 -4.90
N ARG A 272 26.73 -15.08 -4.12
CA ARG A 272 28.13 -14.76 -4.48
C ARG A 272 28.58 -15.52 -5.74
N VAL A 273 28.15 -16.76 -5.94
CA VAL A 273 28.51 -17.53 -7.14
C VAL A 273 27.83 -16.92 -8.37
N ILE A 274 26.52 -16.71 -8.32
CA ILE A 274 25.75 -16.18 -9.46
C ILE A 274 26.13 -14.71 -9.75
N GLY A 275 26.24 -13.87 -8.72
CA GLY A 275 26.62 -12.45 -8.88
C GLY A 275 28.02 -12.25 -9.45
N ARG A 276 28.99 -13.11 -9.09
CA ARG A 276 30.33 -13.09 -9.71
C ARG A 276 30.32 -13.60 -11.15
N PHE A 277 29.51 -14.61 -11.45
CA PHE A 277 29.33 -15.09 -12.82
C PHE A 277 28.74 -13.99 -13.73
N LEU A 278 27.68 -13.31 -13.27
CA LEU A 278 27.09 -12.17 -13.99
C LEU A 278 28.10 -11.03 -14.19
N ALA A 279 28.74 -10.56 -13.11
CA ALA A 279 29.76 -9.49 -13.18
C ALA A 279 30.89 -9.81 -14.17
N PHE A 280 31.46 -11.02 -14.10
CA PHE A 280 32.56 -11.45 -14.96
C PHE A 280 32.18 -11.50 -16.46
N CYS A 281 30.97 -11.97 -16.77
CA CYS A 281 30.51 -12.12 -18.15
C CYS A 281 30.03 -10.80 -18.75
N MET A 282 29.34 -9.97 -17.96
CA MET A 282 28.71 -8.74 -18.46
C MET A 282 29.64 -7.51 -18.38
N ASP A 283 30.69 -7.54 -17.53
CA ASP A 283 31.51 -6.38 -17.14
C ASP A 283 30.69 -5.32 -16.35
N THR A 284 29.74 -5.80 -15.55
CA THR A 284 28.86 -5.02 -14.63
C THR A 284 29.42 -4.99 -13.21
N SER A 285 29.04 -3.99 -12.41
CA SER A 285 29.61 -3.79 -11.07
C SER A 285 29.23 -4.91 -10.09
N ALA A 286 30.02 -5.11 -9.04
CA ALA A 286 29.76 -6.15 -8.04
C ALA A 286 28.42 -5.94 -7.32
N THR A 287 28.05 -4.69 -7.00
CA THR A 287 26.79 -4.32 -6.32
C THR A 287 25.56 -4.65 -7.16
N GLU A 288 25.51 -4.19 -8.42
CA GLU A 288 24.35 -4.43 -9.29
C GLU A 288 24.22 -5.91 -9.68
N SER A 289 25.34 -6.60 -9.92
CA SER A 289 25.36 -8.02 -10.29
C SER A 289 24.96 -8.93 -9.13
N ILE A 290 25.36 -8.59 -7.90
CA ILE A 290 24.91 -9.27 -6.66
C ILE A 290 23.42 -9.03 -6.42
N ASN A 291 22.92 -7.81 -6.64
CA ASN A 291 21.50 -7.50 -6.50
C ASN A 291 20.64 -8.24 -7.54
N ALA A 292 21.07 -8.27 -8.81
CA ALA A 292 20.42 -9.06 -9.86
C ALA A 292 20.42 -10.57 -9.54
N ALA A 293 21.49 -11.11 -8.97
CA ALA A 293 21.56 -12.49 -8.51
C ALA A 293 20.65 -12.77 -7.29
N GLY A 294 20.47 -11.79 -6.39
CA GLY A 294 19.51 -11.87 -5.27
C GLY A 294 18.05 -11.88 -5.76
N ASN A 295 17.73 -10.98 -6.69
CA ASN A 295 16.40 -10.82 -7.30
C ASN A 295 15.83 -12.10 -7.96
N ILE A 296 16.64 -13.11 -8.27
CA ILE A 296 16.17 -14.43 -8.76
C ILE A 296 15.30 -15.15 -7.71
N PHE A 297 15.57 -14.91 -6.43
CA PHE A 297 14.95 -15.64 -5.30
C PHE A 297 14.21 -14.71 -4.33
N ILE A 298 14.66 -13.46 -4.22
CA ILE A 298 14.33 -12.50 -3.17
C ILE A 298 13.63 -11.28 -3.79
N GLY A 299 12.70 -10.64 -3.07
CA GLY A 299 11.86 -9.58 -3.65
C GLY A 299 12.58 -8.25 -3.93
N GLN A 300 11.94 -7.43 -4.77
CA GLN A 300 12.38 -6.10 -5.21
C GLN A 300 12.71 -5.11 -4.07
N THR A 301 12.15 -5.32 -2.87
CA THR A 301 12.40 -4.53 -1.65
C THR A 301 13.50 -5.11 -0.77
N GLU A 302 13.80 -6.40 -0.93
CA GLU A 302 14.62 -7.20 -0.03
C GLU A 302 16.05 -7.36 -0.56
N ALA A 303 16.22 -7.65 -1.87
CA ALA A 303 17.56 -7.79 -2.47
C ALA A 303 18.44 -6.53 -2.30
N PRO A 304 17.92 -5.29 -2.37
CA PRO A 304 18.73 -4.09 -2.14
C PRO A 304 19.23 -3.95 -0.71
N LEU A 305 18.64 -4.63 0.29
CA LEU A 305 19.14 -4.62 1.68
C LEU A 305 20.56 -5.20 1.75
N MET A 306 20.88 -6.18 0.89
CA MET A 306 22.20 -6.82 0.79
C MET A 306 23.33 -5.83 0.44
N ILE A 307 23.00 -4.77 -0.29
CA ILE A 307 23.93 -3.75 -0.80
C ILE A 307 23.68 -2.36 -0.19
N ARG A 308 22.76 -2.24 0.79
CA ARG A 308 22.28 -0.96 1.34
C ARG A 308 23.40 0.02 1.74
N PRO A 309 24.51 -0.37 2.38
CA PRO A 309 25.59 0.57 2.71
C PRO A 309 26.35 1.16 1.51
N PHE A 310 26.27 0.51 0.34
CA PHE A 310 26.89 0.99 -0.90
C PHE A 310 25.97 1.88 -1.73
N MET A 311 24.64 1.67 -1.66
CA MET A 311 23.66 2.43 -2.45
C MET A 311 23.79 3.98 -2.39
N PRO A 312 24.17 4.63 -1.28
CA PRO A 312 24.44 6.07 -1.27
C PRO A 312 25.52 6.51 -2.27
N LYS A 313 26.53 5.65 -2.51
CA LYS A 313 27.70 5.88 -3.38
C LYS A 313 27.54 5.32 -4.80
N MET A 314 26.49 4.53 -5.06
CA MET A 314 26.30 3.90 -6.37
C MET A 314 25.91 4.94 -7.44
N THR A 315 26.39 4.74 -8.67
CA THR A 315 26.05 5.61 -9.81
C THR A 315 24.56 5.55 -10.08
N ASN A 316 24.04 6.52 -10.85
CA ASN A 316 22.64 6.47 -11.24
C ASN A 316 22.34 5.25 -12.14
N SER A 317 23.27 4.82 -13.01
CA SER A 317 23.10 3.60 -13.83
C SER A 317 23.08 2.32 -12.99
N GLU A 318 23.94 2.21 -11.97
CA GLU A 318 23.89 1.09 -11.03
C GLU A 318 22.56 1.03 -10.26
N ILE A 319 22.06 2.17 -9.76
CA ILE A 319 20.75 2.22 -9.10
C ILE A 319 19.62 1.88 -10.08
N HIS A 320 19.71 2.31 -11.35
CA HIS A 320 18.76 1.89 -12.39
C HIS A 320 18.75 0.37 -12.57
N ALA A 321 19.92 -0.28 -12.53
CA ALA A 321 20.04 -1.74 -12.63
C ALA A 321 19.48 -2.47 -11.39
N VAL A 322 19.71 -1.92 -10.18
CA VAL A 322 19.11 -2.43 -8.94
C VAL A 322 17.57 -2.40 -9.01
N MET A 323 17.00 -1.27 -9.45
CA MET A 323 15.56 -1.07 -9.60
C MET A 323 14.94 -1.92 -10.71
N THR A 324 15.58 -1.92 -11.90
CA THR A 324 15.15 -2.71 -13.07
C THR A 324 15.17 -4.20 -12.77
N GLY A 325 16.20 -4.68 -12.06
CA GLY A 325 16.29 -6.06 -11.59
C GLY A 325 15.09 -6.46 -10.74
N GLY A 326 14.66 -5.60 -9.81
CA GLY A 326 13.50 -5.88 -8.96
C GLY A 326 12.18 -5.91 -9.74
N PHE A 327 12.05 -5.12 -10.82
CA PHE A 327 10.86 -5.10 -11.67
C PHE A 327 10.83 -6.23 -12.72
N ALA A 328 11.97 -6.81 -13.06
CA ALA A 328 12.08 -7.88 -14.05
C ALA A 328 11.86 -9.29 -13.49
N THR A 329 12.01 -9.48 -12.18
CA THR A 329 11.89 -10.79 -11.51
C THR A 329 10.69 -10.87 -10.58
N VAL A 330 10.45 -12.09 -10.09
CA VAL A 330 9.43 -12.43 -9.10
C VAL A 330 10.12 -12.99 -7.85
N ALA A 331 9.62 -12.61 -6.66
CA ALA A 331 10.11 -13.14 -5.40
C ALA A 331 9.67 -14.60 -5.19
N GLY A 332 10.53 -15.45 -4.62
CA GLY A 332 10.14 -16.82 -4.26
C GLY A 332 8.95 -16.89 -3.29
N SER A 333 8.75 -15.84 -2.48
CA SER A 333 7.62 -15.67 -1.56
C SER A 333 6.24 -15.58 -2.22
N VAL A 334 6.16 -15.17 -3.49
CA VAL A 334 4.88 -15.02 -4.20
C VAL A 334 4.70 -16.07 -5.31
N LEU A 335 5.76 -16.82 -5.63
CA LEU A 335 5.78 -17.86 -6.65
C LEU A 335 4.67 -18.91 -6.45
N GLY A 336 4.52 -19.39 -5.21
CA GLY A 336 3.49 -20.37 -4.84
C GLY A 336 2.06 -19.88 -5.01
N ALA A 337 1.82 -18.57 -4.91
CA ALA A 337 0.50 -18.00 -5.16
C ALA A 337 0.10 -18.10 -6.65
N TYR A 338 1.06 -17.94 -7.56
CA TYR A 338 0.81 -18.10 -9.00
C TYR A 338 0.65 -19.57 -9.37
N ILE A 339 1.43 -20.46 -8.75
CA ILE A 339 1.29 -21.92 -8.91
C ILE A 339 -0.10 -22.39 -8.43
N ALA A 340 -0.62 -21.82 -7.33
CA ALA A 340 -1.97 -22.08 -6.84
C ALA A 340 -3.10 -21.61 -7.79
N TYR A 341 -2.82 -20.74 -8.76
CA TYR A 341 -3.73 -20.38 -9.87
C TYR A 341 -3.49 -21.21 -11.15
N GLY A 342 -2.86 -22.40 -11.02
CA GLY A 342 -2.64 -23.35 -12.12
C GLY A 342 -1.43 -23.06 -13.00
N VAL A 343 -0.61 -22.07 -12.67
CA VAL A 343 0.55 -21.67 -13.51
C VAL A 343 1.73 -22.61 -13.27
N LYS A 344 2.30 -23.18 -14.34
CA LYS A 344 3.38 -24.18 -14.24
C LYS A 344 4.65 -23.62 -13.55
N ALA A 345 5.07 -24.29 -12.47
CA ALA A 345 6.18 -23.86 -11.61
C ALA A 345 7.52 -23.76 -12.36
N ASN A 346 7.80 -24.69 -13.28
CA ASN A 346 9.04 -24.71 -14.09
C ASN A 346 9.19 -23.47 -14.99
N TYR A 347 8.11 -23.00 -15.61
CA TYR A 347 8.12 -21.76 -16.42
C TYR A 347 8.41 -20.54 -15.54
N LEU A 348 7.75 -20.40 -14.39
CA LEU A 348 7.96 -19.28 -13.46
C LEU A 348 9.38 -19.26 -12.89
N LEU A 349 9.91 -20.41 -12.47
CA LEU A 349 11.24 -20.53 -11.87
C LEU A 349 12.34 -20.33 -12.93
N GLY A 350 12.15 -20.87 -14.14
CA GLY A 350 13.00 -20.57 -15.29
C GLY A 350 12.97 -19.09 -15.69
N ALA A 351 11.80 -18.45 -15.64
CA ALA A 351 11.64 -17.03 -15.94
C ALA A 351 12.43 -16.14 -14.97
N SER A 352 12.34 -16.34 -13.65
CA SER A 352 13.13 -15.58 -12.67
C SER A 352 14.64 -15.72 -12.89
N VAL A 353 15.14 -16.91 -13.24
CA VAL A 353 16.56 -17.13 -13.57
C VAL A 353 16.96 -16.40 -14.87
N MET A 354 16.13 -16.47 -15.90
CA MET A 354 16.37 -15.80 -17.19
C MET A 354 16.23 -14.27 -17.11
N SER A 355 15.39 -13.75 -16.21
CA SER A 355 15.14 -12.30 -16.06
C SER A 355 16.31 -11.54 -15.45
N ALA A 356 17.15 -12.16 -14.61
CA ALA A 356 18.30 -11.46 -14.00
C ALA A 356 19.33 -10.90 -15.00
N PRO A 357 19.88 -11.69 -15.96
CA PRO A 357 20.76 -11.16 -17.01
C PRO A 357 20.00 -10.26 -18.00
N ALA A 358 18.72 -10.52 -18.25
CA ALA A 358 17.87 -9.68 -19.09
C ALA A 358 17.71 -8.26 -18.50
N ALA A 359 17.47 -8.16 -17.20
CA ALA A 359 17.29 -6.89 -16.48
C ALA A 359 18.56 -6.04 -16.49
N LEU A 360 19.73 -6.66 -16.29
CA LEU A 360 21.02 -5.96 -16.41
C LEU A 360 21.24 -5.43 -17.83
N ALA A 361 20.94 -6.23 -18.86
CA ALA A 361 21.05 -5.81 -20.26
C ALA A 361 20.08 -4.65 -20.60
N MET A 362 18.78 -4.79 -20.27
CA MET A 362 17.78 -3.75 -20.56
C MET A 362 18.01 -2.49 -19.74
N SER A 363 18.53 -2.61 -18.51
CA SER A 363 18.95 -1.46 -17.70
C SER A 363 20.10 -0.70 -18.34
N LYS A 364 21.23 -1.36 -18.67
CA LYS A 364 22.41 -0.69 -19.27
C LYS A 364 22.16 -0.18 -20.70
N LEU A 365 21.12 -0.67 -21.37
CA LEU A 365 20.61 -0.09 -22.62
C LEU A 365 19.80 1.20 -22.38
N THR A 366 18.88 1.19 -21.41
CA THR A 366 17.97 2.31 -21.09
C THR A 366 18.66 3.46 -20.35
N TYR A 367 19.57 3.12 -19.44
CA TYR A 367 20.36 4.05 -18.62
C TYR A 367 21.83 3.59 -18.61
N PRO A 368 22.61 3.93 -19.65
CA PRO A 368 24.00 3.51 -19.78
C PRO A 368 24.89 4.02 -18.66
N GLU A 369 25.99 3.31 -18.41
CA GLU A 369 26.99 3.73 -17.44
C GLU A 369 27.77 4.94 -17.97
N THR A 370 27.90 5.98 -17.14
CA THR A 370 28.59 7.23 -17.53
C THR A 370 29.53 7.77 -16.45
N GLU A 371 29.55 7.14 -15.29
CA GLU A 371 30.28 7.54 -14.09
C GLU A 371 31.19 6.39 -13.65
N THR A 372 32.21 6.68 -12.82
CA THR A 372 33.08 5.65 -12.22
C THR A 372 32.57 5.27 -10.83
N THR A 373 32.61 3.99 -10.49
CA THR A 373 32.08 3.47 -9.22
C THR A 373 33.03 3.70 -8.04
N ASP A 374 32.62 4.47 -7.03
CA ASP A 374 33.37 4.72 -5.77
C ASP A 374 33.34 3.52 -4.77
N VAL A 375 33.13 2.31 -5.27
CA VAL A 375 32.85 1.10 -4.46
C VAL A 375 33.85 0.00 -4.77
N ASN A 376 34.71 -0.33 -3.79
CA ASN A 376 35.63 -1.47 -3.86
C ASN A 376 34.87 -2.80 -3.88
N GLU A 377 35.06 -3.63 -4.91
CA GLU A 377 34.41 -4.95 -5.01
C GLU A 377 34.68 -5.85 -3.80
N GLU A 378 35.92 -5.89 -3.31
CA GLU A 378 36.28 -6.73 -2.16
C GLU A 378 35.43 -6.43 -0.94
N ASP A 379 35.13 -5.14 -0.70
CA ASP A 379 34.44 -4.71 0.51
C ASP A 379 32.94 -5.02 0.43
N VAL A 380 32.38 -5.07 -0.79
CA VAL A 380 31.05 -5.67 -1.05
C VAL A 380 31.04 -7.16 -0.70
N TYR A 381 32.02 -7.93 -1.18
CA TYR A 381 32.10 -9.37 -0.88
C TYR A 381 32.42 -9.69 0.59
N LYS A 382 33.06 -8.76 1.32
CA LYS A 382 33.29 -8.81 2.78
C LYS A 382 32.00 -8.51 3.55
N LEU A 383 31.32 -7.39 3.27
CA LEU A 383 30.11 -6.96 4.00
C LEU A 383 29.03 -8.06 4.03
N ILE A 384 28.82 -8.75 2.91
CA ILE A 384 27.84 -9.85 2.78
C ILE A 384 28.07 -10.97 3.82
N GLN A 385 29.27 -11.08 4.40
CA GLN A 385 29.62 -12.08 5.43
C GLN A 385 29.30 -11.62 6.86
N THR A 386 28.99 -10.34 7.07
CA THR A 386 28.79 -9.75 8.40
C THR A 386 27.33 -9.88 8.83
N GLN A 387 27.09 -10.62 9.92
CA GLN A 387 25.76 -10.89 10.48
C GLN A 387 25.37 -9.86 11.55
N GLN A 388 24.06 -9.53 11.62
CA GLN A 388 23.48 -8.73 12.72
C GLN A 388 22.76 -9.59 13.77
N SER A 389 22.28 -10.79 13.40
CA SER A 389 21.58 -11.69 14.33
C SER A 389 22.58 -12.57 15.09
N LYS A 390 22.35 -12.79 16.39
CA LYS A 390 23.23 -13.56 17.27
C LYS A 390 22.89 -15.05 17.21
N ASN A 391 21.61 -15.39 17.07
CA ASN A 391 21.11 -16.77 17.00
C ASN A 391 20.07 -16.97 15.88
N LEU A 392 19.79 -18.25 15.57
CA LEU A 392 18.88 -18.67 14.49
C LEU A 392 17.44 -18.18 14.69
N ILE A 393 16.94 -18.18 15.93
CA ILE A 393 15.56 -17.76 16.26
C ILE A 393 15.44 -16.23 16.14
N GLU A 394 16.46 -15.49 16.58
CA GLU A 394 16.54 -14.04 16.39
C GLU A 394 16.54 -13.66 14.90
N ALA A 395 17.22 -14.42 14.04
CA ALA A 395 17.17 -14.23 12.59
C ALA A 395 15.78 -14.52 12.00
N ALA A 396 15.15 -15.62 12.40
CA ALA A 396 13.79 -15.99 11.97
C ALA A 396 12.75 -14.91 12.37
N SER A 397 12.77 -14.47 13.63
CA SER A 397 11.89 -13.44 14.15
C SER A 397 12.15 -12.06 13.53
N MET A 398 13.41 -11.72 13.22
CA MET A 398 13.75 -10.47 12.53
C MET A 398 13.19 -10.44 11.11
N GLY A 399 13.29 -11.56 10.37
CA GLY A 399 12.68 -11.72 9.04
C GLY A 399 11.15 -11.56 9.08
N ALA A 400 10.49 -12.29 9.97
CA ALA A 400 9.04 -12.20 10.16
C ALA A 400 8.59 -10.77 10.55
N SER A 401 9.28 -10.13 11.50
CA SER A 401 8.99 -8.76 11.94
C SER A 401 9.17 -7.73 10.82
N THR A 402 10.23 -7.87 10.01
CA THR A 402 10.45 -7.02 8.83
C THR A 402 9.32 -7.18 7.82
N ALA A 403 8.88 -8.42 7.59
CA ALA A 403 7.82 -8.76 6.64
C ALA A 403 6.45 -8.17 7.00
N ILE A 404 6.14 -7.89 8.28
CA ILE A 404 4.89 -7.21 8.69
C ILE A 404 4.72 -5.90 7.90
N SER A 405 5.78 -5.11 7.80
CA SER A 405 5.77 -3.84 7.08
C SER A 405 5.65 -4.02 5.56
N LEU A 406 6.22 -5.09 5.01
CA LEU A 406 6.13 -5.41 3.58
C LEU A 406 4.72 -5.87 3.22
N VAL A 407 4.18 -6.86 3.95
CA VAL A 407 2.84 -7.42 3.77
C VAL A 407 1.76 -6.35 3.88
N ALA A 408 1.83 -5.49 4.91
CA ALA A 408 0.88 -4.39 5.08
C ALA A 408 0.91 -3.41 3.89
N ASN A 409 2.11 -3.05 3.39
CA ASN A 409 2.23 -2.20 2.20
C ASN A 409 1.78 -2.92 0.91
N VAL A 410 2.01 -4.22 0.75
CA VAL A 410 1.54 -5.00 -0.42
C VAL A 410 0.01 -4.99 -0.47
N ALA A 411 -0.65 -5.44 0.60
CA ALA A 411 -2.11 -5.50 0.67
C ALA A 411 -2.76 -4.13 0.43
N VAL A 412 -2.23 -3.09 1.08
CA VAL A 412 -2.80 -1.74 1.04
C VAL A 412 -2.58 -1.05 -0.31
N ASN A 413 -1.43 -1.24 -0.96
CA ASN A 413 -1.27 -0.74 -2.34
C ASN A 413 -2.20 -1.50 -3.30
N VAL A 414 -2.31 -2.82 -3.21
CA VAL A 414 -3.20 -3.60 -4.09
C VAL A 414 -4.66 -3.14 -3.97
N MET A 415 -5.18 -2.92 -2.76
CA MET A 415 -6.52 -2.34 -2.57
C MET A 415 -6.66 -0.95 -3.21
N ALA A 416 -5.67 -0.07 -3.03
CA ALA A 416 -5.70 1.27 -3.61
C ALA A 416 -5.72 1.27 -5.14
N PHE A 417 -4.86 0.46 -5.79
CA PHE A 417 -4.77 0.41 -7.24
C PHE A 417 -6.01 -0.22 -7.88
N LEU A 418 -6.60 -1.26 -7.28
CA LEU A 418 -7.84 -1.86 -7.79
C LEU A 418 -9.06 -0.95 -7.64
N ALA A 419 -9.16 -0.19 -6.54
CA ALA A 419 -10.18 0.83 -6.39
C ALA A 419 -10.02 1.99 -7.40
N ILE A 420 -8.78 2.39 -7.71
CA ILE A 420 -8.46 3.36 -8.77
C ILE A 420 -8.82 2.79 -10.15
N LEU A 421 -8.63 1.49 -10.41
CA LEU A 421 -9.10 0.86 -11.66
C LEU A 421 -10.62 0.84 -11.78
N ALA A 422 -11.34 0.45 -10.73
CA ALA A 422 -12.81 0.46 -10.76
C ALA A 422 -13.35 1.87 -11.05
N PHE A 423 -12.74 2.90 -10.46
CA PHE A 423 -13.00 4.31 -10.79
C PHE A 423 -12.68 4.67 -12.25
N LEU A 424 -11.51 4.25 -12.78
CA LEU A 424 -11.12 4.49 -14.17
C LEU A 424 -12.04 3.76 -15.17
N ASN A 425 -12.45 2.52 -14.87
CA ASN A 425 -13.37 1.74 -15.69
C ASN A 425 -14.75 2.38 -15.74
N ALA A 426 -15.33 2.75 -14.60
CA ALA A 426 -16.60 3.46 -14.58
C ALA A 426 -16.53 4.83 -15.29
N THR A 427 -15.38 5.52 -15.21
CA THR A 427 -15.14 6.76 -15.95
C THR A 427 -15.04 6.52 -17.47
N LEU A 428 -14.34 5.47 -17.90
CA LEU A 428 -14.19 5.11 -19.32
C LEU A 428 -15.49 4.60 -19.93
N VAL A 429 -16.28 3.81 -19.20
CA VAL A 429 -17.63 3.39 -19.61
C VAL A 429 -18.51 4.63 -19.78
N TRP A 430 -18.52 5.54 -18.80
CA TRP A 430 -19.27 6.80 -18.91
C TRP A 430 -18.84 7.65 -20.13
N PHE A 431 -17.56 7.64 -20.52
CA PHE A 431 -17.10 8.27 -21.77
C PHE A 431 -17.56 7.49 -23.01
N GLY A 432 -17.52 6.15 -22.99
CA GLY A 432 -18.03 5.26 -24.04
C GLY A 432 -19.51 5.51 -24.34
N ASP A 433 -20.33 5.60 -23.29
CA ASP A 433 -21.76 5.93 -23.35
C ASP A 433 -22.05 7.35 -23.91
N ARG A 434 -21.03 8.21 -24.09
CA ARG A 434 -21.16 9.53 -24.76
C ARG A 434 -20.76 9.49 -26.23
N VAL A 435 -20.04 8.47 -26.68
CA VAL A 435 -19.59 8.30 -28.07
C VAL A 435 -20.22 7.08 -28.78
N GLY A 436 -21.10 6.33 -28.10
CA GLY A 436 -21.76 5.14 -28.63
C GLY A 436 -20.86 3.91 -28.66
N VAL A 437 -19.94 3.79 -27.69
CA VAL A 437 -19.07 2.62 -27.52
C VAL A 437 -19.38 1.97 -26.17
N ASP A 438 -20.33 1.03 -26.21
CA ASP A 438 -20.74 0.24 -25.04
C ASP A 438 -19.57 -0.58 -24.50
N GLY A 439 -19.43 -0.68 -23.18
CA GLY A 439 -18.41 -1.52 -22.54
C GLY A 439 -16.97 -1.03 -22.71
N LEU A 440 -16.74 0.27 -22.93
CA LEU A 440 -15.40 0.86 -22.99
C LEU A 440 -14.69 0.82 -21.62
N THR A 441 -13.95 -0.25 -21.34
CA THR A 441 -13.14 -0.37 -20.11
C THR A 441 -11.65 -0.13 -20.34
N PHE A 442 -10.88 -0.04 -19.27
CA PHE A 442 -9.43 0.07 -19.31
C PHE A 442 -8.77 -1.21 -19.85
N GLU A 443 -9.32 -2.37 -19.52
CA GLU A 443 -8.88 -3.68 -20.05
C GLU A 443 -9.13 -3.78 -21.55
N PHE A 444 -10.28 -3.29 -22.03
CA PHE A 444 -10.57 -3.18 -23.46
C PHE A 444 -9.53 -2.30 -24.16
N LEU A 445 -9.21 -1.11 -23.60
CA LEU A 445 -8.17 -0.23 -24.14
C LEU A 445 -6.78 -0.92 -24.16
N CYS A 446 -6.39 -1.58 -23.07
CA CYS A 446 -5.15 -2.36 -23.00
C CYS A 446 -5.09 -3.48 -24.04
N SER A 447 -6.21 -4.14 -24.34
CA SER A 447 -6.28 -5.23 -25.33
C SER A 447 -5.84 -4.80 -26.73
N TYR A 448 -6.02 -3.52 -27.08
CA TYR A 448 -5.53 -2.94 -28.35
C TYR A 448 -4.16 -2.27 -28.21
N VAL A 449 -3.89 -1.57 -27.11
CA VAL A 449 -2.60 -0.88 -26.87
C VAL A 449 -1.43 -1.88 -26.82
N PHE A 450 -1.62 -3.03 -26.17
CA PHE A 450 -0.60 -4.09 -26.09
C PHE A 450 -0.72 -5.16 -27.17
N TYR A 451 -1.71 -5.10 -28.08
CA TYR A 451 -1.84 -6.07 -29.17
C TYR A 451 -0.56 -6.20 -30.02
N PRO A 452 0.11 -5.11 -30.46
CA PRO A 452 1.34 -5.23 -31.23
C PRO A 452 2.47 -5.87 -30.42
N MET A 453 2.50 -5.64 -29.11
CA MET A 453 3.51 -6.19 -28.20
C MET A 453 3.30 -7.70 -27.98
N ALA A 454 2.06 -8.15 -27.77
CA ALA A 454 1.72 -9.57 -27.71
C ALA A 454 2.04 -10.29 -29.02
N PHE A 455 1.64 -9.72 -30.17
CA PHE A 455 1.96 -10.28 -31.49
C PHE A 455 3.47 -10.37 -31.74
N LEU A 456 4.24 -9.32 -31.44
CA LEU A 456 5.70 -9.30 -31.62
C LEU A 456 6.46 -10.29 -30.72
N MET A 457 5.91 -10.66 -29.56
CA MET A 457 6.47 -11.76 -28.76
C MET A 457 6.27 -13.14 -29.41
N GLY A 458 5.39 -13.25 -30.40
CA GLY A 458 5.06 -14.50 -31.10
C GLY A 458 3.82 -15.23 -30.55
N VAL A 459 2.95 -14.55 -29.79
CA VAL A 459 1.63 -15.05 -29.40
C VAL A 459 0.81 -15.37 -30.65
N ASP A 460 -0.04 -16.41 -30.58
CA ASP A 460 -0.91 -16.74 -31.71
C ASP A 460 -2.02 -15.68 -31.89
N GLU A 461 -2.32 -15.33 -33.14
CA GLU A 461 -3.11 -14.13 -33.51
C GLU A 461 -4.48 -14.04 -32.82
N GLN A 462 -5.12 -15.20 -32.60
CA GLN A 462 -6.40 -15.36 -31.89
C GLN A 462 -6.31 -15.07 -30.37
N ASP A 463 -5.13 -15.32 -29.77
CA ASP A 463 -4.85 -15.13 -28.34
C ASP A 463 -4.25 -13.75 -28.05
N CYS A 464 -3.72 -13.05 -29.06
CA CYS A 464 -3.03 -11.76 -28.90
C CYS A 464 -3.84 -10.71 -28.11
N ARG A 465 -5.18 -10.63 -28.26
CA ARG A 465 -6.02 -9.72 -27.45
C ARG A 465 -6.11 -10.15 -25.99
N ARG A 466 -6.19 -11.46 -25.70
CA ARG A 466 -6.22 -12.00 -24.33
C ARG A 466 -4.89 -11.76 -23.63
N VAL A 467 -3.77 -12.09 -24.29
CA VAL A 467 -2.44 -11.83 -23.73
C VAL A 467 -2.17 -10.32 -23.60
N ALA A 468 -2.68 -9.48 -24.50
CA ALA A 468 -2.61 -8.01 -24.35
C ALA A 468 -3.41 -7.49 -23.14
N GLN A 469 -4.55 -8.10 -22.79
CA GLN A 469 -5.26 -7.82 -21.54
C GLN A 469 -4.44 -8.25 -20.32
N LEU A 470 -3.84 -9.45 -20.33
CA LEU A 470 -2.96 -9.93 -19.26
C LEU A 470 -1.75 -8.99 -19.05
N ILE A 471 -1.10 -8.53 -20.13
CA ILE A 471 -0.05 -7.51 -20.08
C ILE A 471 -0.57 -6.18 -19.51
N GLY A 472 -1.82 -5.81 -19.82
CA GLY A 472 -2.51 -4.65 -19.27
C GLY A 472 -2.73 -4.74 -17.76
N TYR A 473 -3.38 -5.82 -17.30
CA TYR A 473 -3.56 -6.12 -15.87
C TYR A 473 -2.23 -6.08 -15.13
N LYS A 474 -1.20 -6.75 -15.66
CA LYS A 474 0.15 -6.74 -15.09
C LYS A 474 0.68 -5.32 -14.98
N THR A 475 0.82 -4.61 -16.11
CA THR A 475 1.54 -3.33 -16.19
C THR A 475 0.89 -2.24 -15.34
N PHE A 476 -0.44 -2.16 -15.36
CA PHE A 476 -1.17 -1.06 -14.72
C PHE A 476 -1.66 -1.39 -13.31
N MET A 477 -1.99 -2.65 -13.01
CA MET A 477 -2.38 -3.08 -11.66
C MET A 477 -1.21 -3.78 -10.97
N ASN A 478 -1.13 -5.09 -11.15
CA ASN A 478 -0.13 -5.98 -10.58
C ASN A 478 -0.19 -7.34 -11.29
N GLU A 479 0.88 -8.11 -11.13
CA GLU A 479 1.03 -9.45 -11.68
C GLU A 479 0.06 -10.48 -11.05
N PHE A 480 -0.33 -10.33 -9.78
CA PHE A 480 -1.28 -11.26 -9.13
C PHE A 480 -2.64 -11.29 -9.85
N VAL A 481 -3.21 -10.13 -10.17
CA VAL A 481 -4.48 -10.01 -10.88
C VAL A 481 -4.37 -10.60 -12.28
N ALA A 482 -3.25 -10.35 -12.97
CA ALA A 482 -3.00 -10.98 -14.26
C ALA A 482 -2.91 -12.51 -14.17
N TYR A 483 -2.32 -13.06 -13.10
CA TYR A 483 -2.29 -14.51 -12.88
C TYR A 483 -3.64 -15.09 -12.42
N VAL A 484 -4.48 -14.35 -11.70
CA VAL A 484 -5.86 -14.74 -11.37
C VAL A 484 -6.71 -14.83 -12.65
N GLU A 485 -6.68 -13.81 -13.50
CA GLU A 485 -7.40 -13.83 -14.77
C GLU A 485 -6.83 -14.89 -15.73
N MET A 486 -5.51 -15.10 -15.74
CA MET A 486 -4.89 -16.20 -16.48
C MET A 486 -5.34 -17.58 -15.97
N GLY A 487 -5.48 -17.77 -14.65
CA GLY A 487 -6.00 -19.00 -14.05
C GLY A 487 -7.38 -19.37 -14.58
N LYS A 488 -8.31 -18.40 -14.65
CA LYS A 488 -9.64 -18.61 -15.27
C LYS A 488 -9.56 -19.07 -16.73
N LEU A 489 -8.59 -18.56 -17.50
CA LEU A 489 -8.38 -18.98 -18.90
C LEU A 489 -7.79 -20.42 -18.99
N LEU A 490 -7.09 -20.90 -17.96
CA LEU A 490 -6.62 -22.28 -17.82
C LEU A 490 -7.73 -23.22 -17.36
N ASP A 491 -8.58 -22.81 -16.43
CA ASP A 491 -9.76 -23.56 -16.01
C ASP A 491 -10.76 -23.70 -17.18
N ASN A 492 -11.00 -22.63 -17.94
CA ASN A 492 -11.78 -22.67 -19.17
C ASN A 492 -11.18 -23.63 -20.22
N LEU A 493 -9.85 -23.75 -20.29
CA LEU A 493 -9.18 -24.72 -21.16
C LEU A 493 -9.42 -26.17 -20.69
N GLN A 494 -9.38 -26.44 -19.38
CA GLN A 494 -9.74 -27.75 -18.82
C GLN A 494 -11.21 -28.11 -19.09
N VAL A 495 -12.14 -27.16 -18.91
CA VAL A 495 -13.55 -27.35 -19.24
C VAL A 495 -13.72 -27.64 -20.74
N TYR A 496 -13.00 -26.94 -21.61
CA TYR A 496 -13.02 -27.22 -23.06
C TYR A 496 -12.43 -28.58 -23.44
N HIS A 497 -11.37 -29.04 -22.75
CA HIS A 497 -10.84 -30.40 -22.92
C HIS A 497 -11.82 -31.48 -22.44
N ASN A 498 -12.54 -31.26 -21.34
CA ASN A 498 -13.60 -32.16 -20.88
C ASN A 498 -14.78 -32.18 -21.87
N TYR A 499 -15.19 -31.02 -22.39
CA TYR A 499 -16.21 -30.89 -23.43
C TYR A 499 -15.86 -31.65 -24.72
N THR A 500 -14.66 -31.42 -25.27
CA THR A 500 -14.19 -32.10 -26.49
C THR A 500 -13.94 -33.59 -26.29
N THR A 501 -13.62 -34.04 -25.07
CA THR A 501 -13.55 -35.47 -24.72
C THR A 501 -14.94 -36.12 -24.64
N ALA A 502 -15.94 -35.40 -24.10
CA ALA A 502 -17.30 -35.91 -23.93
C ALA A 502 -18.15 -35.89 -25.21
N VAL A 503 -17.99 -34.86 -26.05
CA VAL A 503 -18.77 -34.64 -27.29
C VAL A 503 -18.00 -35.14 -28.53
N GLY A 504 -16.68 -35.35 -28.42
CA GLY A 504 -15.79 -35.78 -29.50
C GLY A 504 -15.06 -34.61 -30.18
N ALA A 505 -13.97 -34.93 -30.89
CA ALA A 505 -13.02 -33.94 -31.40
C ALA A 505 -13.58 -32.93 -32.43
N ASN A 506 -14.77 -33.16 -32.98
CA ASN A 506 -15.46 -32.26 -33.91
C ASN A 506 -16.55 -31.40 -33.23
N ALA A 507 -16.54 -31.28 -31.91
CA ALA A 507 -17.53 -30.50 -31.17
C ALA A 507 -17.49 -29.01 -31.55
N SER A 508 -18.61 -28.48 -32.04
CA SER A 508 -18.76 -27.07 -32.42
C SER A 508 -18.77 -26.17 -31.18
N TYR A 509 -18.12 -25.00 -31.31
CA TYR A 509 -18.22 -23.88 -30.37
C TYR A 509 -18.53 -22.60 -31.15
N PHE A 510 -19.11 -21.59 -30.48
CA PHE A 510 -19.29 -20.25 -31.02
C PHE A 510 -18.41 -19.24 -30.26
N GLN A 511 -18.02 -18.15 -30.90
CA GLN A 511 -17.23 -17.09 -30.25
C GLN A 511 -17.99 -15.75 -30.28
N ASP A 512 -18.21 -15.17 -29.11
CA ASP A 512 -18.86 -13.87 -28.89
C ASP A 512 -17.82 -12.87 -28.36
N GLY A 513 -17.19 -12.12 -29.27
CA GLY A 513 -16.08 -11.21 -28.95
C GLY A 513 -14.82 -11.93 -28.48
N LEU A 514 -14.70 -12.13 -27.16
CA LEU A 514 -13.65 -12.93 -26.52
C LEU A 514 -14.19 -14.19 -25.82
N ASP A 515 -15.50 -14.26 -25.58
CA ASP A 515 -16.14 -15.38 -24.88
C ASP A 515 -16.39 -16.54 -25.84
N ILE A 516 -16.44 -17.76 -25.30
CA ILE A 516 -16.68 -18.99 -26.07
C ILE A 516 -17.93 -19.69 -25.53
N ILE A 517 -18.89 -20.00 -26.39
CA ILE A 517 -20.16 -20.64 -26.04
C ILE A 517 -20.13 -22.11 -26.50
N LEU A 518 -20.50 -23.02 -25.60
CA LEU A 518 -20.50 -24.47 -25.79
C LEU A 518 -21.94 -25.00 -25.99
N PRO A 519 -22.47 -25.05 -27.23
CA PRO A 519 -23.89 -25.31 -27.48
C PRO A 519 -24.35 -26.70 -27.03
N ALA A 520 -23.51 -27.73 -27.16
CA ALA A 520 -23.87 -29.08 -26.72
C ALA A 520 -23.91 -29.24 -25.18
N TRP A 521 -23.45 -28.24 -24.42
CA TRP A 521 -23.51 -28.17 -22.95
C TRP A 521 -24.40 -26.98 -22.51
N ASN A 522 -25.65 -26.96 -22.97
CA ASN A 522 -26.69 -25.99 -22.55
C ASN A 522 -26.21 -24.52 -22.64
N ASP A 523 -25.57 -24.17 -23.77
CA ASP A 523 -24.97 -22.86 -24.05
C ASP A 523 -24.04 -22.32 -22.95
N THR A 524 -23.27 -23.20 -22.28
CA THR A 524 -22.28 -22.81 -21.27
C THR A 524 -21.29 -21.80 -21.86
N ARG A 525 -21.24 -20.60 -21.26
CA ARG A 525 -20.42 -19.46 -21.69
C ARG A 525 -19.10 -19.40 -20.91
N LEU A 526 -18.00 -19.74 -21.56
CA LEU A 526 -16.64 -19.53 -21.08
C LEU A 526 -16.28 -18.04 -21.24
N VAL A 527 -16.48 -17.27 -20.17
CA VAL A 527 -16.15 -15.83 -20.14
C VAL A 527 -14.64 -15.64 -20.29
N GLY A 528 -14.22 -14.76 -21.22
CA GLY A 528 -12.83 -14.59 -21.64
C GLY A 528 -12.31 -15.68 -22.59
N GLY A 529 -13.01 -16.81 -22.74
CA GLY A 529 -12.57 -17.97 -23.52
C GLY A 529 -11.39 -18.70 -22.88
N PHE A 530 -10.54 -19.33 -23.70
CA PHE A 530 -9.30 -19.99 -23.27
C PHE A 530 -8.11 -19.50 -24.11
N MET A 531 -6.89 -19.95 -23.77
CA MET A 531 -5.67 -19.70 -24.56
C MET A 531 -5.03 -21.02 -25.00
N THR A 532 -4.21 -20.98 -26.05
CA THR A 532 -3.36 -22.12 -26.43
C THR A 532 -2.22 -22.33 -25.43
N ALA A 533 -1.72 -23.56 -25.27
CA ALA A 533 -0.54 -23.88 -24.44
C ALA A 533 0.75 -23.14 -24.88
N ARG A 534 0.81 -22.68 -26.14
CA ARG A 534 1.84 -21.75 -26.62
C ARG A 534 1.68 -20.39 -25.97
N SER A 535 0.51 -19.77 -26.11
CA SER A 535 0.20 -18.45 -25.55
C SER A 535 0.24 -18.44 -24.02
N GLU A 536 -0.12 -19.56 -23.36
CA GLU A 536 0.10 -19.81 -21.93
C GLU A 536 1.57 -19.55 -21.56
N ALA A 537 2.51 -20.30 -22.14
CA ALA A 537 3.93 -20.17 -21.80
C ALA A 537 4.42 -18.73 -22.02
N ILE A 538 4.05 -18.11 -23.14
CA ILE A 538 4.41 -16.71 -23.45
C ILE A 538 3.88 -15.76 -22.39
N ALA A 539 2.61 -15.93 -21.98
CA ALA A 539 2.01 -15.15 -20.92
C ALA A 539 2.77 -15.37 -19.60
N THR A 540 3.09 -16.61 -19.20
CA THR A 540 3.85 -16.88 -17.97
C THR A 540 5.20 -16.14 -17.94
N TYR A 541 5.99 -16.20 -19.01
CA TYR A 541 7.26 -15.46 -19.06
C TYR A 541 7.07 -13.93 -19.10
N ALA A 542 6.07 -13.43 -19.83
CA ALA A 542 5.78 -12.00 -19.94
C ALA A 542 5.22 -11.39 -18.64
N LEU A 543 4.44 -12.18 -17.88
CA LEU A 543 3.85 -11.82 -16.60
C LEU A 543 4.82 -11.98 -15.43
N CYS A 544 5.88 -12.79 -15.57
CA CYS A 544 6.89 -13.01 -14.54
C CYS A 544 7.81 -11.78 -14.36
N GLY A 545 7.30 -10.79 -13.61
CA GLY A 545 8.09 -9.69 -13.05
C GLY A 545 7.22 -8.64 -12.36
N PHE A 546 7.70 -8.05 -11.27
CA PHE A 546 7.02 -6.96 -10.55
C PHE A 546 6.95 -5.62 -11.32
N SER A 547 6.92 -5.63 -12.65
CA SER A 547 7.01 -4.45 -13.51
C SER A 547 5.65 -3.76 -13.67
N ASN A 548 5.19 -3.14 -12.58
CA ASN A 548 3.86 -2.51 -12.49
C ASN A 548 3.80 -1.27 -11.61
N LEU A 549 2.74 -0.47 -11.79
CA LEU A 549 2.54 0.81 -11.09
C LEU A 549 2.43 0.67 -9.57
N GLY A 550 1.85 -0.43 -9.05
CA GLY A 550 1.83 -0.72 -7.61
C GLY A 550 3.23 -0.96 -7.05
N SER A 551 4.00 -1.78 -7.75
CA SER A 551 5.40 -2.09 -7.43
C SER A 551 6.32 -0.88 -7.55
N MET A 552 6.10 0.03 -8.50
CA MET A 552 6.80 1.33 -8.52
C MET A 552 6.65 2.07 -7.19
N GLY A 553 5.43 2.07 -6.64
CA GLY A 553 5.13 2.64 -5.33
C GLY A 553 5.85 1.95 -4.18
N ILE A 554 5.76 0.62 -4.11
CA ILE A 554 6.39 -0.22 -3.08
C ILE A 554 7.92 -0.05 -3.11
N GLN A 555 8.54 -0.15 -4.29
CA GLN A 555 9.98 -0.03 -4.47
C GLN A 555 10.47 1.39 -4.14
N LEU A 556 9.81 2.44 -4.65
CA LEU A 556 10.19 3.82 -4.35
C LEU A 556 10.03 4.16 -2.85
N GLY A 557 9.00 3.63 -2.18
CA GLY A 557 8.81 3.75 -0.75
C GLY A 557 9.95 3.10 0.06
N ALA A 558 10.27 1.84 -0.25
CA ALA A 558 11.36 1.10 0.40
C ALA A 558 12.73 1.76 0.18
N PHE A 559 13.05 2.18 -1.05
CA PHE A 559 14.33 2.81 -1.37
C PHE A 559 14.42 4.20 -0.74
N SER A 560 13.33 4.98 -0.71
CA SER A 560 13.28 6.27 0.00
C SER A 560 13.54 6.13 1.52
N ALA A 561 13.13 5.02 2.13
CA ALA A 561 13.42 4.70 3.53
C ALA A 561 14.87 4.19 3.73
N MET A 562 15.43 3.48 2.75
CA MET A 562 16.81 2.98 2.82
C MET A 562 17.88 4.07 2.60
N ILE A 563 17.65 4.97 1.64
CA ILE A 563 18.59 6.01 1.17
C ILE A 563 17.89 7.37 0.94
N PRO A 564 17.37 8.03 1.99
CA PRO A 564 16.54 9.24 1.86
C PRO A 564 17.23 10.41 1.15
N SER A 565 18.58 10.47 1.13
CA SER A 565 19.36 11.46 0.41
C SER A 565 19.23 11.38 -1.12
N ARG A 566 18.95 10.19 -1.69
CA ARG A 566 18.83 9.96 -3.14
C ARG A 566 17.36 9.91 -3.61
N LYS A 567 16.39 10.28 -2.77
CA LYS A 567 14.94 10.18 -3.06
C LYS A 567 14.53 10.85 -4.39
N ALA A 568 15.13 12.00 -4.72
CA ALA A 568 14.86 12.71 -5.97
C ALA A 568 15.27 11.88 -7.20
N ASP A 569 16.46 11.27 -7.19
CA ASP A 569 16.97 10.46 -8.31
C ASP A 569 16.08 9.23 -8.54
N LEU A 570 15.80 8.49 -7.45
CA LEU A 570 14.92 7.32 -7.45
C LEU A 570 13.56 7.63 -8.10
N SER A 571 12.93 8.74 -7.70
CA SER A 571 11.61 9.16 -8.19
C SER A 571 11.57 9.56 -9.67
N ARG A 572 12.72 9.95 -10.24
CA ARG A 572 12.89 10.29 -11.67
C ARG A 572 13.17 9.05 -12.52
N MET A 573 13.74 8.01 -11.90
CA MET A 573 14.26 6.83 -12.58
C MET A 573 13.31 5.62 -12.50
N VAL A 574 12.49 5.54 -11.45
CA VAL A 574 11.55 4.42 -11.19
C VAL A 574 10.67 4.04 -12.39
N LEU A 575 10.15 5.02 -13.15
CA LEU A 575 9.31 4.74 -14.33
C LEU A 575 10.12 4.13 -15.48
N ARG A 576 11.35 4.60 -15.70
CA ARG A 576 12.26 4.03 -16.72
C ARG A 576 12.71 2.62 -16.34
N ALA A 577 12.99 2.39 -15.06
CA ALA A 577 13.32 1.08 -14.53
C ALA A 577 12.15 0.10 -14.64
N MET A 578 10.90 0.53 -14.39
CA MET A 578 9.72 -0.32 -14.59
C MET A 578 9.54 -0.70 -16.07
N ILE A 579 9.69 0.25 -16.99
CA ILE A 579 9.61 0.00 -18.44
C ILE A 579 10.72 -0.98 -18.88
N ALA A 580 11.97 -0.76 -18.45
CA ALA A 580 13.07 -1.67 -18.73
C ALA A 580 12.86 -3.07 -18.12
N GLY A 581 12.23 -3.15 -16.93
CA GLY A 581 11.87 -4.42 -16.27
C GLY A 581 10.79 -5.18 -17.03
N ASN A 582 9.73 -4.49 -17.48
CA ASN A 582 8.69 -5.07 -18.32
C ASN A 582 9.28 -5.60 -19.64
N VAL A 583 10.13 -4.80 -20.28
CA VAL A 583 10.82 -5.21 -21.51
C VAL A 583 11.76 -6.40 -21.27
N ALA A 584 12.38 -6.54 -20.09
CA ALA A 584 13.12 -7.75 -19.74
C ALA A 584 12.22 -9.00 -19.68
N CYS A 585 11.02 -8.91 -19.07
CA CYS A 585 10.02 -10.00 -19.11
C CYS A 585 9.53 -10.31 -20.53
N PHE A 586 9.34 -9.29 -21.38
CA PHE A 586 8.97 -9.51 -22.78
C PHE A 586 10.12 -10.14 -23.58
N MET A 587 11.38 -9.91 -23.17
CA MET A 587 12.56 -10.58 -23.73
C MET A 587 12.63 -12.06 -23.31
N THR A 588 12.34 -12.40 -22.05
CA THR A 588 12.29 -13.81 -21.61
C THR A 588 11.17 -14.56 -22.33
N ALA A 589 10.02 -13.90 -22.53
CA ALA A 589 8.91 -14.43 -23.33
C ALA A 589 9.31 -14.68 -24.80
N CYS A 590 9.90 -13.70 -25.50
CA CYS A 590 10.38 -13.88 -26.88
C CYS A 590 11.38 -15.03 -27.02
N ILE A 591 12.26 -15.22 -26.02
CA ILE A 591 13.31 -16.24 -26.03
C ILE A 591 12.75 -17.63 -25.70
N ALA A 592 11.78 -17.76 -24.81
CA ALA A 592 11.10 -19.02 -24.53
C ALA A 592 10.38 -19.59 -25.78
N VAL A 593 9.78 -18.70 -26.59
CA VAL A 593 9.05 -19.06 -27.82
C VAL A 593 9.88 -19.82 -28.84
N ILE A 594 11.18 -19.50 -28.94
CA ILE A 594 12.09 -20.09 -29.93
C ILE A 594 12.19 -21.63 -29.78
N GLY A 595 11.79 -22.20 -28.65
CA GLY A 595 11.75 -23.64 -28.40
C GLY A 595 10.51 -24.42 -28.91
N VAL A 596 9.40 -23.78 -29.31
CA VAL A 596 8.08 -24.45 -29.45
C VAL A 596 7.27 -23.98 -30.70
N LEU A 597 6.80 -24.88 -31.59
CA LEU A 597 5.63 -24.64 -32.50
C LEU A 597 5.20 -25.77 -33.48
N ILE A 598 3.89 -25.77 -33.83
CA ILE A 598 3.15 -26.24 -35.04
C ILE A 598 1.79 -25.43 -35.06
N VAL A 599 1.18 -24.85 -36.12
CA VAL A 599 1.57 -24.59 -37.53
C VAL A 599 0.96 -23.27 -38.13
N PHE A 600 1.76 -22.46 -38.85
CA PHE A 600 1.48 -21.53 -40.00
C PHE A 600 0.34 -20.45 -40.02
N VAL A 601 0.37 -19.51 -41.00
CA VAL A 601 -0.02 -18.08 -40.77
C VAL A 601 -0.28 -17.23 -42.04
N LYS A 602 -0.97 -16.05 -41.91
CA LYS A 602 -1.21 -14.87 -42.82
C LYS A 602 -2.70 -14.66 -43.22
N VAL A 603 -3.20 -13.51 -43.71
CA VAL A 603 -2.64 -12.31 -44.43
C VAL A 603 -3.45 -11.02 -44.02
N VAL A 604 -3.00 -9.76 -43.81
CA VAL A 604 -1.92 -8.83 -44.28
C VAL A 604 -2.26 -7.98 -45.54
N HIS A 605 -2.14 -6.62 -45.62
CA HIS A 605 -1.89 -5.56 -44.59
C HIS A 605 -2.45 -4.11 -44.93
N PRO A 606 -1.75 -3.01 -45.40
CA PRO A 606 -2.16 -1.61 -45.08
C PRO A 606 -2.22 -0.51 -46.21
N THR A 607 -2.73 0.71 -45.92
CA THR A 607 -2.21 2.09 -46.30
C THR A 607 -3.18 3.22 -45.85
N VAL A 608 -2.91 4.55 -45.86
CA VAL A 608 -1.83 5.44 -45.31
C VAL A 608 -2.38 6.91 -45.29
N ALA A 609 -1.79 7.84 -44.52
CA ALA A 609 -2.40 9.12 -44.07
C ALA A 609 -2.12 10.42 -44.89
N THR A 610 -2.51 11.60 -44.31
CA THR A 610 -2.23 13.05 -44.62
C THR A 610 -3.39 13.87 -45.27
N ARG A 611 -3.56 15.22 -45.13
CA ARG A 611 -2.89 16.35 -44.41
C ARG A 611 -3.74 17.68 -44.43
N LEU A 612 -3.57 18.57 -43.42
CA LEU A 612 -3.68 20.08 -43.47
C LEU A 612 -5.06 20.76 -43.80
N HIS A 613 -5.35 22.06 -43.58
CA HIS A 613 -5.03 23.08 -42.52
C HIS A 613 -5.90 24.37 -42.72
N ASP A 614 -5.69 25.42 -41.88
CA ASP A 614 -6.14 26.84 -42.02
C ASP A 614 -7.67 27.14 -41.87
N CYS A 615 -8.17 28.32 -41.42
CA CYS A 615 -7.55 29.55 -40.88
C CYS A 615 -8.53 30.30 -39.90
N GLY A 616 -8.04 31.26 -39.10
CA GLY A 616 -8.86 32.25 -38.32
C GLY A 616 -8.79 33.66 -38.93
N PRO A 617 -8.95 34.78 -38.18
CA PRO A 617 -9.37 35.00 -36.77
C PRO A 617 -10.50 36.05 -36.61
N ASP A 618 -10.89 36.48 -35.38
CA ASP A 618 -11.09 37.93 -35.08
C ASP A 618 -11.26 38.35 -33.59
N CYS A 619 -11.02 39.64 -33.33
CA CYS A 619 -11.42 40.50 -32.19
C CYS A 619 -11.35 40.03 -30.71
N ALA A 620 -10.21 40.36 -30.08
CA ALA A 620 -10.17 41.10 -28.80
C ALA A 620 -9.90 42.61 -29.13
N PRO A 621 -9.84 43.62 -28.20
CA PRO A 621 -9.62 43.51 -26.74
C PRO A 621 -10.22 44.62 -25.81
N SER A 622 -9.87 44.53 -24.52
CA SER A 622 -9.43 45.65 -23.65
C SER A 622 -10.40 46.58 -22.87
N THR A 623 -10.41 46.39 -21.52
CA THR A 623 -9.80 47.33 -20.54
C THR A 623 -10.62 48.44 -19.81
N VAL A 624 -11.12 48.06 -18.60
CA VAL A 624 -10.75 48.62 -17.26
C VAL A 624 -11.43 49.88 -16.63
N LYS A 625 -12.00 49.62 -15.42
CA LYS A 625 -12.15 50.45 -14.19
C LYS A 625 -13.24 51.54 -14.04
N ARG A 626 -13.53 51.78 -12.74
CA ARG A 626 -14.47 52.72 -12.08
C ARG A 626 -15.96 52.36 -12.27
N THR A 627 -16.83 52.41 -11.25
CA THR A 627 -16.71 53.04 -9.91
C THR A 627 -17.15 52.11 -8.78
N ARG A 628 -16.37 52.04 -7.68
CA ARG A 628 -16.63 51.21 -6.49
C ARG A 628 -16.76 52.09 -5.24
N LYS A 629 -17.97 52.51 -4.84
CA LYS A 629 -18.16 53.15 -3.52
C LYS A 629 -19.56 53.14 -2.85
N ILE A 630 -20.67 52.80 -3.52
CA ILE A 630 -22.02 52.88 -2.92
C ILE A 630 -22.61 51.51 -2.52
N THR A 631 -22.40 50.46 -3.32
CA THR A 631 -23.06 49.13 -3.17
C THR A 631 -22.67 48.30 -1.94
N ARG A 632 -21.87 48.83 -1.01
CA ARG A 632 -21.48 48.09 0.22
C ARG A 632 -22.39 48.34 1.41
N TRP A 633 -22.88 49.56 1.61
CA TRP A 633 -23.61 49.90 2.84
C TRP A 633 -25.06 49.38 2.85
N THR A 634 -25.76 49.42 1.71
CA THR A 634 -27.14 48.91 1.62
C THR A 634 -27.21 47.39 1.78
N LEU A 635 -26.25 46.64 1.21
CA LEU A 635 -26.26 45.18 1.26
C LEU A 635 -26.01 44.64 2.68
N TYR A 636 -25.04 45.20 3.41
CA TYR A 636 -24.73 44.75 4.77
C TYR A 636 -25.85 45.06 5.76
N VAL A 637 -26.54 46.20 5.66
CA VAL A 637 -27.64 46.55 6.58
C VAL A 637 -28.86 45.64 6.34
N GLY A 638 -29.27 45.43 5.08
CA GLY A 638 -30.41 44.55 4.77
C GLY A 638 -30.18 43.10 5.19
N MET A 639 -28.99 42.56 4.89
CA MET A 639 -28.63 41.19 5.26
C MET A 639 -28.49 41.02 6.79
N ALA A 640 -27.96 42.02 7.50
CA ALA A 640 -27.85 41.97 8.96
C ALA A 640 -29.23 41.96 9.63
N VAL A 641 -30.18 42.81 9.21
CA VAL A 641 -31.53 42.86 9.80
C VAL A 641 -32.26 41.52 9.62
N PHE A 642 -32.19 40.92 8.43
CA PHE A 642 -32.80 39.61 8.16
C PHE A 642 -32.19 38.49 9.03
N ILE A 643 -30.86 38.44 9.14
CA ILE A 643 -30.18 37.41 9.95
C ILE A 643 -30.42 37.62 11.44
N ILE A 644 -30.41 38.85 11.95
CA ILE A 644 -30.68 39.17 13.36
C ILE A 644 -32.11 38.77 13.75
N LEU A 645 -33.09 39.02 12.89
CA LEU A 645 -34.47 38.56 13.11
C LEU A 645 -34.60 37.03 13.11
N TRP A 646 -33.74 36.31 12.37
CA TRP A 646 -33.77 34.84 12.33
C TRP A 646 -32.98 34.17 13.47
N THR A 647 -31.87 34.76 13.93
CA THR A 647 -31.03 34.17 14.98
C THR A 647 -31.53 34.40 16.39
N ILE A 648 -32.33 35.46 16.63
CA ILE A 648 -32.88 35.77 17.96
C ILE A 648 -33.97 34.76 18.40
N LEU A 649 -34.58 34.01 17.48
CA LEU A 649 -35.63 33.01 17.81
C LEU A 649 -35.09 31.60 18.20
N ASP A 650 -33.78 31.36 18.22
CA ASP A 650 -33.21 30.04 18.53
C ASP A 650 -32.56 29.98 19.92
N VAL A 651 -33.24 29.30 20.86
CA VAL A 651 -32.79 29.10 22.25
C VAL A 651 -31.51 28.24 22.32
N GLY A 652 -31.36 27.24 21.45
CA GLY A 652 -30.21 26.33 21.44
C GLY A 652 -28.93 27.01 20.95
N ILE A 653 -29.00 27.68 19.80
CA ILE A 653 -27.88 28.45 19.26
C ILE A 653 -27.49 29.58 20.22
N ALA A 654 -28.48 30.29 20.79
CA ALA A 654 -28.21 31.33 21.79
C ALA A 654 -27.51 30.75 23.03
N PHE A 655 -27.98 29.62 23.58
CA PHE A 655 -27.36 28.97 24.73
C PHE A 655 -25.90 28.58 24.47
N PHE A 656 -25.60 27.95 23.32
CA PHE A 656 -24.23 27.55 22.99
C PHE A 656 -23.27 28.74 22.81
N VAL A 657 -23.69 29.79 22.12
CA VAL A 657 -22.90 31.02 21.96
C VAL A 657 -22.66 31.70 23.32
N ILE A 658 -23.69 31.77 24.18
CA ILE A 658 -23.57 32.34 25.53
C ILE A 658 -22.62 31.50 26.40
N SER A 659 -22.70 30.17 26.36
CA SER A 659 -21.81 29.28 27.12
C SER A 659 -20.34 29.39 26.68
N LEU A 660 -20.06 29.50 25.38
CA LEU A 660 -18.69 29.73 24.89
C LEU A 660 -18.19 31.16 25.18
N TYR A 661 -19.07 32.16 25.21
CA TYR A 661 -18.72 33.53 25.61
C TYR A 661 -18.38 33.63 27.11
N ILE A 662 -19.16 32.98 27.97
CA ILE A 662 -18.92 32.92 29.42
C ILE A 662 -17.59 32.21 29.74
N THR A 663 -17.27 31.14 29.01
CA THR A 663 -16.03 30.35 29.18
C THR A 663 -14.82 30.91 28.41
N SER A 664 -15.01 31.99 27.64
CA SER A 664 -13.98 32.64 26.82
C SER A 664 -12.82 33.19 27.66
N VAL A 665 -11.58 32.96 27.19
CA VAL A 665 -10.36 33.39 27.91
C VAL A 665 -10.26 34.93 27.99
N HIS A 666 -10.71 35.63 26.96
CA HIS A 666 -10.61 37.09 26.86
C HIS A 666 -11.94 37.71 26.38
N ARG A 667 -13.03 37.46 27.11
CA ARG A 667 -14.40 37.92 26.77
C ARG A 667 -14.50 39.40 26.32
N THR A 668 -13.69 40.30 26.86
CA THR A 668 -13.66 41.74 26.48
C THR A 668 -12.89 42.05 25.19
N LYS A 669 -12.14 41.11 24.65
CA LYS A 669 -11.39 41.21 23.38
C LYS A 669 -12.03 40.40 22.24
N VAL A 670 -13.24 39.86 22.44
CA VAL A 670 -13.96 39.12 21.38
C VAL A 670 -14.29 40.06 20.22
N ASN A 671 -13.61 39.85 19.09
CA ASN A 671 -13.98 40.50 17.84
C ASN A 671 -15.22 39.78 17.27
N TRP A 672 -16.38 40.44 17.37
CA TRP A 672 -17.64 39.89 16.89
C TRP A 672 -17.74 39.79 15.36
N HIS A 673 -16.84 40.41 14.59
CA HIS A 673 -16.90 40.34 13.12
C HIS A 673 -16.67 38.91 12.57
N PRO A 674 -15.56 38.21 12.90
CA PRO A 674 -15.43 36.78 12.61
C PRO A 674 -16.58 35.93 13.14
N VAL A 675 -17.02 36.15 14.37
CA VAL A 675 -18.06 35.33 15.02
C VAL A 675 -19.40 35.46 14.26
N PHE A 676 -19.83 36.69 13.98
CA PHE A 676 -21.05 36.96 13.21
C PHE A 676 -20.96 36.42 11.78
N TRP A 677 -19.85 36.67 11.05
CA TRP A 677 -19.74 36.21 9.67
C TRP A 677 -19.62 34.69 9.54
N GLY A 678 -18.98 34.00 10.48
CA GLY A 678 -18.94 32.54 10.48
C GLY A 678 -20.32 31.93 10.72
N MET A 679 -21.07 32.43 11.71
CA MET A 679 -22.45 31.99 11.94
C MET A 679 -23.38 32.34 10.77
N ALA A 680 -23.21 33.51 10.15
CA ALA A 680 -23.96 33.91 8.96
C ALA A 680 -23.65 33.03 7.74
N MET A 681 -22.38 32.66 7.52
CA MET A 681 -21.99 31.73 6.45
C MET A 681 -22.51 30.31 6.72
N GLN A 682 -22.36 29.80 7.95
CA GLN A 682 -22.88 28.51 8.39
C GLN A 682 -24.40 28.42 8.15
N TYR A 683 -25.16 29.47 8.50
CA TYR A 683 -26.60 29.57 8.25
C TYR A 683 -26.95 29.70 6.76
N VAL A 684 -26.20 30.48 5.97
CA VAL A 684 -26.40 30.56 4.51
C VAL A 684 -26.16 29.20 3.85
N PHE A 685 -25.13 28.46 4.25
CA PHE A 685 -24.91 27.09 3.76
C PHE A 685 -26.05 26.15 4.20
N ALA A 686 -26.51 26.21 5.45
CA ALA A 686 -27.68 25.43 5.90
C ALA A 686 -28.94 25.74 5.07
N LEU A 687 -29.21 27.02 4.79
CA LEU A 687 -30.36 27.43 3.98
C LEU A 687 -30.25 26.92 2.55
N LEU A 688 -29.09 27.07 1.92
CA LEU A 688 -28.85 26.57 0.56
C LEU A 688 -28.99 25.04 0.49
N ILE A 689 -28.28 24.31 1.34
CA ILE A 689 -28.15 22.84 1.29
C ILE A 689 -29.44 22.14 1.76
N ILE A 690 -30.06 22.60 2.84
CA ILE A 690 -31.15 21.88 3.52
C ILE A 690 -32.53 22.42 3.15
N ARG A 691 -32.64 23.73 2.84
CA ARG A 691 -33.92 24.41 2.61
C ARG A 691 -34.25 24.74 1.14
N THR A 692 -33.27 24.90 0.24
CA THR A 692 -33.58 25.08 -1.19
C THR A 692 -33.67 23.74 -1.92
N GLN A 693 -34.67 23.56 -2.78
CA GLN A 693 -34.85 22.31 -3.53
C GLN A 693 -33.65 21.98 -4.43
N TRP A 694 -33.12 22.98 -5.15
CA TRP A 694 -31.97 22.81 -6.04
C TRP A 694 -30.67 22.52 -5.27
N GLY A 695 -30.48 23.15 -4.11
CA GLY A 695 -29.30 22.92 -3.26
C GLY A 695 -29.34 21.56 -2.57
N PHE A 696 -30.53 21.12 -2.12
CA PHE A 696 -30.76 19.76 -1.64
C PHE A 696 -30.49 18.75 -2.76
N GLN A 697 -31.10 18.90 -3.94
CA GLN A 697 -30.86 18.01 -5.09
C GLN A 697 -29.37 17.94 -5.50
N ALA A 698 -28.66 19.07 -5.46
CA ALA A 698 -27.23 19.10 -5.76
C ALA A 698 -26.38 18.35 -4.71
N PHE A 699 -26.74 18.45 -3.42
CA PHE A 699 -26.03 17.72 -2.35
C PHE A 699 -26.44 16.25 -2.24
N ASP A 700 -27.68 15.89 -2.59
CA ASP A 700 -28.13 14.49 -2.70
C ASP A 700 -27.44 13.81 -3.89
N TRP A 701 -27.43 14.43 -5.08
CA TRP A 701 -26.69 13.94 -6.23
C TRP A 701 -25.18 13.81 -5.94
N LEU A 702 -24.59 14.80 -5.25
CA LEU A 702 -23.19 14.73 -4.83
C LEU A 702 -22.96 13.61 -3.81
N GLY A 703 -23.92 13.41 -2.89
CA GLY A 703 -23.96 12.27 -1.97
C GLY A 703 -23.95 10.94 -2.72
N ASP A 704 -24.85 10.74 -3.68
CA ASP A 704 -24.90 9.55 -4.54
C ASP A 704 -23.60 9.34 -5.31
N ARG A 705 -23.00 10.42 -5.85
CA ARG A 705 -21.70 10.32 -6.53
C ARG A 705 -20.59 9.93 -5.56
N VAL A 706 -20.60 10.42 -4.32
CA VAL A 706 -19.66 10.01 -3.27
C VAL A 706 -19.89 8.55 -2.85
N THR A 707 -21.13 8.11 -2.64
CA THR A 707 -21.45 6.70 -2.35
C THR A 707 -21.02 5.78 -3.49
N THR A 708 -21.27 6.17 -4.75
CA THR A 708 -20.79 5.44 -5.94
C THR A 708 -19.26 5.39 -5.97
N PHE A 709 -18.59 6.51 -5.66
CA PHE A 709 -17.13 6.62 -5.63
C PHE A 709 -16.49 5.75 -4.54
N LEU A 710 -17.14 5.63 -3.38
CA LEU A 710 -16.74 4.74 -2.30
C LEU A 710 -16.99 3.26 -2.65
N GLY A 711 -18.06 2.96 -3.40
CA GLY A 711 -18.34 1.63 -3.93
C GLY A 711 -17.25 1.07 -4.84
N TYR A 712 -16.40 1.90 -5.45
CA TYR A 712 -15.22 1.41 -6.20
C TYR A 712 -14.20 0.70 -5.30
N THR A 713 -14.22 0.93 -3.98
CA THR A 713 -13.31 0.25 -3.04
C THR A 713 -13.62 -1.23 -2.87
N ASP A 714 -14.85 -1.66 -3.12
CA ASP A 714 -15.25 -3.07 -3.16
C ASP A 714 -14.35 -3.91 -4.07
N ALA A 715 -13.88 -3.36 -5.19
CA ALA A 715 -12.99 -4.08 -6.11
C ALA A 715 -11.63 -4.42 -5.45
N GLY A 716 -11.11 -3.53 -4.61
CA GLY A 716 -9.93 -3.79 -3.79
C GLY A 716 -10.24 -4.72 -2.61
N SER A 717 -11.38 -4.50 -1.94
CA SER A 717 -11.81 -5.29 -0.78
C SER A 717 -12.08 -6.76 -1.13
N ARG A 718 -12.78 -7.04 -2.24
CA ARG A 718 -13.07 -8.40 -2.71
C ARG A 718 -11.82 -9.14 -3.18
N PHE A 719 -10.87 -8.43 -3.79
CA PHE A 719 -9.61 -9.05 -4.17
C PHE A 719 -8.78 -9.47 -2.94
N VAL A 720 -8.66 -8.60 -1.93
CA VAL A 720 -7.84 -8.87 -0.74
C VAL A 720 -8.56 -9.78 0.26
N PHE A 721 -9.84 -9.58 0.50
CA PHE A 721 -10.66 -10.26 1.52
C PHE A 721 -11.77 -11.17 0.94
N GLY A 722 -11.71 -11.54 -0.34
CA GLY A 722 -12.69 -12.44 -0.99
C GLY A 722 -14.11 -11.86 -1.09
N GLU A 723 -15.02 -12.61 -1.72
CA GLU A 723 -16.42 -12.18 -1.87
C GLU A 723 -17.18 -12.10 -0.51
N LYS A 724 -16.69 -12.78 0.53
CA LYS A 724 -17.24 -12.74 1.92
C LYS A 724 -16.79 -11.53 2.74
N PHE A 725 -16.17 -10.52 2.13
CA PHE A 725 -15.74 -9.28 2.81
C PHE A 725 -16.90 -8.53 3.52
N THR A 726 -18.15 -8.78 3.10
CA THR A 726 -19.38 -8.30 3.76
C THR A 726 -19.52 -8.71 5.22
N ASP A 727 -19.04 -9.90 5.58
CA ASP A 727 -19.36 -10.55 6.85
C ASP A 727 -18.72 -9.81 8.05
N HIS A 728 -17.68 -9.01 7.80
CA HIS A 728 -16.93 -8.25 8.79
C HIS A 728 -16.75 -6.78 8.35
N VAL A 729 -17.88 -6.09 8.10
CA VAL A 729 -18.02 -4.68 7.70
C VAL A 729 -16.88 -3.76 8.18
N PHE A 730 -16.59 -3.74 9.49
CA PHE A 730 -15.53 -2.87 10.04
C PHE A 730 -14.14 -3.19 9.47
N ALA A 731 -13.74 -4.46 9.44
CA ALA A 731 -12.39 -4.85 9.06
C ALA A 731 -12.18 -4.76 7.53
N PHE A 732 -13.17 -5.20 6.75
CA PHE A 732 -12.99 -5.48 5.32
C PHE A 732 -13.75 -4.53 4.38
N GLN A 733 -14.62 -3.64 4.88
CA GLN A 733 -15.24 -2.57 4.07
C GLN A 733 -14.74 -1.18 4.49
N VAL A 734 -14.70 -0.91 5.79
CA VAL A 734 -14.34 0.41 6.34
C VAL A 734 -12.85 0.75 6.22
N LEU A 735 -11.94 -0.21 6.44
CA LEU A 735 -10.50 0.06 6.34
C LEU A 735 -10.04 0.30 4.88
N PRO A 736 -10.48 -0.45 3.86
CA PRO A 736 -10.15 -0.18 2.45
C PRO A 736 -10.62 1.20 1.94
N VAL A 737 -11.75 1.70 2.45
CA VAL A 737 -12.22 3.08 2.17
C VAL A 737 -11.18 4.13 2.60
N ILE A 738 -10.62 3.98 3.81
CA ILE A 738 -9.59 4.89 4.34
C ILE A 738 -8.31 4.82 3.49
N VAL A 739 -7.93 3.62 3.02
CA VAL A 739 -6.80 3.41 2.11
C VAL A 739 -6.99 4.17 0.79
N PHE A 740 -8.09 3.89 0.10
CA PHE A 740 -8.37 4.44 -1.22
C PHE A 740 -8.44 5.97 -1.19
N PHE A 741 -9.14 6.53 -0.20
CA PHE A 741 -9.27 7.98 -0.08
C PHE A 741 -7.92 8.65 0.27
N GLY A 742 -7.08 8.03 1.11
CA GLY A 742 -5.73 8.53 1.39
C GLY A 742 -4.83 8.57 0.15
N ALA A 743 -4.92 7.54 -0.71
CA ALA A 743 -4.25 7.50 -2.00
C ALA A 743 -4.80 8.54 -2.98
N PHE A 744 -6.13 8.63 -3.13
CA PHE A 744 -6.81 9.57 -4.02
C PHE A 744 -6.55 11.04 -3.65
N MET A 745 -6.65 11.40 -2.37
CA MET A 745 -6.34 12.74 -1.91
C MET A 745 -4.88 13.11 -2.19
N SER A 746 -3.96 12.17 -2.03
CA SER A 746 -2.54 12.38 -2.35
C SER A 746 -2.33 12.66 -3.85
N VAL A 747 -3.10 12.03 -4.75
CA VAL A 747 -3.14 12.40 -6.18
C VAL A 747 -3.66 13.83 -6.36
N LEU A 748 -4.78 14.20 -5.73
CA LEU A 748 -5.33 15.56 -5.85
C LEU A 748 -4.39 16.64 -5.29
N TYR A 749 -3.57 16.34 -4.29
CA TYR A 749 -2.49 17.21 -3.78
C TYR A 749 -1.23 17.25 -4.67
N HIS A 750 -0.97 16.20 -5.47
CA HIS A 750 0.13 16.19 -6.44
C HIS A 750 -0.26 16.98 -7.70
N VAL A 751 -1.47 16.75 -8.23
CA VAL A 751 -2.00 17.44 -9.43
C VAL A 751 -2.34 18.92 -9.16
N GLY A 752 -2.51 19.32 -7.89
CA GLY A 752 -2.76 20.71 -7.49
C GLY A 752 -4.24 21.07 -7.30
N VAL A 753 -5.15 20.11 -7.46
CA VAL A 753 -6.60 20.30 -7.33
C VAL A 753 -6.97 20.72 -5.92
N MET A 754 -6.41 20.06 -4.89
CA MET A 754 -6.69 20.45 -3.49
C MET A 754 -6.16 21.84 -3.18
N GLN A 755 -4.97 22.20 -3.66
CA GLN A 755 -4.41 23.54 -3.48
C GLN A 755 -5.26 24.62 -4.16
N ALA A 756 -5.87 24.33 -5.31
CA ALA A 756 -6.81 25.23 -5.96
C ALA A 756 -8.10 25.41 -5.14
N VAL A 757 -8.76 24.31 -4.73
CA VAL A 757 -10.01 24.33 -3.96
C VAL A 757 -9.80 25.01 -2.60
N ILE A 758 -8.83 24.54 -1.82
CA ILE A 758 -8.52 25.07 -0.48
C ILE A 758 -7.98 26.50 -0.57
N GLY A 759 -7.16 26.80 -1.58
CA GLY A 759 -6.64 28.15 -1.80
C GLY A 759 -7.73 29.15 -2.21
N VAL A 760 -8.79 28.74 -2.92
CA VAL A 760 -9.96 29.58 -3.21
C VAL A 760 -10.86 29.72 -1.98
N GLY A 761 -11.25 28.61 -1.34
CA GLY A 761 -12.11 28.63 -0.15
C GLY A 761 -11.48 29.39 1.02
N GLY A 762 -10.19 29.16 1.31
CA GLY A 762 -9.46 29.85 2.38
C GLY A 762 -9.34 31.35 2.15
N ARG A 763 -9.18 31.80 0.88
CA ARG A 763 -9.27 33.23 0.52
C ARG A 763 -10.68 33.78 0.75
N CYS A 764 -11.72 33.00 0.48
CA CYS A 764 -13.11 33.41 0.70
C CYS A 764 -13.42 33.59 2.19
N LEU A 765 -13.09 32.60 3.04
CA LEU A 765 -13.28 32.72 4.49
C LEU A 765 -12.47 33.89 5.08
N ALA A 766 -11.17 33.98 4.77
CA ALA A 766 -10.32 35.08 5.27
C ALA A 766 -10.86 36.47 4.87
N PHE A 767 -11.32 36.62 3.62
CA PHE A 767 -11.89 37.88 3.13
C PHE A 767 -13.23 38.25 3.79
N CYS A 768 -14.08 37.26 4.08
CA CYS A 768 -15.41 37.51 4.65
C CYS A 768 -15.37 37.66 6.18
N MET A 769 -14.61 36.82 6.88
CA MET A 769 -14.56 36.80 8.34
C MET A 769 -13.54 37.79 8.91
N GLY A 770 -12.47 38.11 8.18
CA GLY A 770 -11.33 38.87 8.68
C GLY A 770 -10.33 38.02 9.48
N THR A 771 -10.42 36.70 9.36
CA THR A 771 -9.51 35.69 9.94
C THR A 771 -8.18 35.62 9.18
N SER A 772 -7.16 35.02 9.80
CA SER A 772 -5.84 34.92 9.16
C SER A 772 -5.85 33.94 7.96
N PRO A 773 -4.95 34.11 6.98
CA PRO A 773 -4.83 33.19 5.84
C PRO A 773 -4.55 31.74 6.27
N THR A 774 -3.71 31.56 7.29
CA THR A 774 -3.26 30.27 7.85
C THR A 774 -4.41 29.49 8.48
N GLU A 775 -5.15 30.10 9.42
CA GLU A 775 -6.28 29.43 10.06
C GLU A 775 -7.45 29.19 9.08
N SER A 776 -7.64 30.10 8.12
CA SER A 776 -8.70 29.97 7.10
C SER A 776 -8.40 28.86 6.09
N ILE A 777 -7.16 28.76 5.59
CA ILE A 777 -6.72 27.65 4.73
C ILE A 777 -6.82 26.31 5.46
N ASN A 778 -6.33 26.25 6.71
CA ASN A 778 -6.38 25.03 7.49
C ASN A 778 -7.83 24.56 7.70
N THR A 779 -8.74 25.48 8.03
CA THR A 779 -10.12 25.13 8.33
C THR A 779 -10.95 24.78 7.09
N VAL A 780 -10.57 25.27 5.89
CA VAL A 780 -11.10 24.73 4.62
C VAL A 780 -10.47 23.39 4.27
N GLY A 781 -9.20 23.16 4.60
CA GLY A 781 -8.56 21.85 4.44
C GLY A 781 -9.26 20.75 5.24
N ASN A 782 -9.59 21.05 6.49
CA ASN A 782 -10.34 20.18 7.41
C ASN A 782 -11.70 19.69 6.86
N ILE A 783 -12.30 20.34 5.85
CA ILE A 783 -13.51 19.84 5.17
C ILE A 783 -13.23 18.52 4.43
N PHE A 784 -12.00 18.33 3.94
CA PHE A 784 -11.61 17.25 3.04
C PHE A 784 -10.60 16.27 3.66
N VAL A 785 -9.62 16.79 4.40
CA VAL A 785 -8.56 16.01 5.06
C VAL A 785 -8.69 16.05 6.59
N SER A 786 -8.03 15.09 7.26
CA SER A 786 -8.13 14.96 8.72
C SER A 786 -7.46 16.09 9.51
N GLN A 787 -7.83 16.18 10.79
CA GLN A 787 -7.21 17.04 11.80
C GLN A 787 -5.68 16.95 11.89
N THR A 788 -5.08 15.85 11.44
CA THR A 788 -3.63 15.62 11.40
C THR A 788 -2.97 16.00 10.08
N GLU A 789 -3.76 16.14 9.01
CA GLU A 789 -3.29 16.37 7.64
C GLU A 789 -3.46 17.82 7.20
N ALA A 790 -4.60 18.47 7.52
CA ALA A 790 -4.81 19.87 7.16
C ALA A 790 -3.66 20.80 7.63
N PRO A 791 -3.09 20.64 8.84
CA PRO A 791 -2.01 21.50 9.30
C PRO A 791 -0.67 21.25 8.61
N LEU A 792 -0.48 20.13 7.89
CA LEU A 792 0.72 19.93 7.06
C LEU A 792 0.84 21.01 5.97
N MET A 793 -0.29 21.49 5.44
CA MET A 793 -0.34 22.56 4.43
C MET A 793 0.23 23.89 4.97
N ILE A 794 0.04 24.16 6.26
CA ILE A 794 0.50 25.38 6.94
C ILE A 794 1.73 25.14 7.84
N LYS A 795 2.34 23.94 7.81
CA LYS A 795 3.46 23.55 8.68
C LYS A 795 4.58 24.60 8.79
N PRO A 796 5.05 25.27 7.71
CA PRO A 796 6.09 26.30 7.81
C PRO A 796 5.72 27.53 8.65
N PHE A 797 4.42 27.71 8.95
CA PHE A 797 3.90 28.85 9.68
C PHE A 797 3.55 28.54 11.13
N ILE A 798 3.27 27.27 11.48
CA ILE A 798 2.79 26.84 12.82
C ILE A 798 3.66 27.37 13.96
N GLU A 799 4.99 27.37 13.81
CA GLU A 799 5.89 27.87 14.86
C GLU A 799 5.72 29.36 15.14
N ARG A 800 5.29 30.15 14.14
CA ARG A 800 5.06 31.60 14.23
C ARG A 800 3.61 31.99 14.55
N MET A 801 2.66 31.05 14.55
CA MET A 801 1.24 31.36 14.69
C MET A 801 0.85 31.76 16.12
N THR A 802 -0.12 32.66 16.24
CA THR A 802 -0.65 33.14 17.53
C THR A 802 -1.35 32.02 18.29
N ARG A 803 -1.55 32.19 19.60
CA ARG A 803 -2.33 31.22 20.38
C ARG A 803 -3.79 31.10 19.92
N SER A 804 -4.38 32.17 19.40
CA SER A 804 -5.74 32.12 18.84
C SER A 804 -5.78 31.40 17.49
N GLU A 805 -4.78 31.60 16.63
CA GLU A 805 -4.64 30.85 15.38
C GLU A 805 -4.42 29.35 15.64
N LEU A 806 -3.55 28.98 16.59
CA LEU A 806 -3.35 27.57 16.96
C LEU A 806 -4.63 26.96 17.55
N HIS A 807 -5.39 27.71 18.35
CA HIS A 807 -6.70 27.28 18.83
C HIS A 807 -7.70 27.09 17.67
N ALA A 808 -7.68 27.94 16.65
CA ALA A 808 -8.52 27.81 15.45
C ALA A 808 -8.14 26.59 14.59
N VAL A 809 -6.84 26.34 14.40
CA VAL A 809 -6.33 25.13 13.74
C VAL A 809 -6.82 23.86 14.45
N SER A 810 -6.69 23.81 15.78
CA SER A 810 -7.20 22.71 16.61
C SER A 810 -8.72 22.56 16.55
N THR A 811 -9.47 23.67 16.67
CA THR A 811 -10.94 23.68 16.69
C THR A 811 -11.51 23.20 15.37
N GLY A 812 -10.96 23.67 14.24
CA GLY A 812 -11.35 23.22 12.91
C GLY A 812 -11.16 21.71 12.72
N GLY A 813 -10.10 21.13 13.30
CA GLY A 813 -9.84 19.69 13.25
C GLY A 813 -10.86 18.87 14.05
N PHE A 814 -11.32 19.37 15.20
CA PHE A 814 -12.34 18.70 16.01
C PHE A 814 -13.77 18.90 15.50
N ALA A 815 -14.04 20.02 14.81
CA ALA A 815 -15.36 20.35 14.29
C ALA A 815 -15.76 19.62 13.00
N THR A 816 -14.83 18.90 12.35
CA THR A 816 -14.99 18.37 10.99
C THR A 816 -14.71 16.87 10.93
N VAL A 817 -15.13 16.24 9.84
CA VAL A 817 -14.84 14.84 9.49
C VAL A 817 -14.04 14.81 8.20
N ALA A 818 -12.94 14.07 8.20
CA ALA A 818 -12.13 13.80 7.02
C ALA A 818 -12.92 13.00 5.99
N GLY A 819 -12.80 13.33 4.69
CA GLY A 819 -13.44 12.57 3.63
C GLY A 819 -13.02 11.09 3.60
N SER A 820 -11.80 10.79 4.07
CA SER A 820 -11.28 9.41 4.20
C SER A 820 -12.02 8.54 5.20
N ILE A 821 -12.71 9.15 6.17
CA ILE A 821 -13.47 8.44 7.19
C ILE A 821 -14.98 8.64 6.98
N MET A 822 -15.41 9.71 6.29
CA MET A 822 -16.81 9.94 5.93
C MET A 822 -17.46 8.73 5.25
N GLY A 823 -16.73 8.03 4.37
CA GLY A 823 -17.22 6.81 3.72
C GLY A 823 -17.48 5.65 4.67
N ALA A 824 -16.75 5.56 5.79
CA ALA A 824 -16.99 4.55 6.81
C ALA A 824 -18.32 4.78 7.55
N TYR A 825 -18.74 6.03 7.70
CA TYR A 825 -20.03 6.35 8.30
C TYR A 825 -21.18 6.10 7.29
N ILE A 826 -20.94 6.36 6.00
CA ILE A 826 -21.89 6.04 4.93
C ILE A 826 -22.16 4.52 4.85
N SER A 827 -21.15 3.66 5.05
CA SER A 827 -21.34 2.21 5.13
C SER A 827 -22.14 1.73 6.36
N TYR A 828 -22.42 2.58 7.35
CA TYR A 828 -23.36 2.29 8.45
C TYR A 828 -24.76 2.89 8.21
N GLY A 829 -25.14 3.11 6.94
CA GLY A 829 -26.46 3.63 6.56
C GLY A 829 -26.62 5.15 6.67
N VAL A 830 -25.57 5.90 7.05
CA VAL A 830 -25.65 7.35 7.25
C VAL A 830 -25.66 8.09 5.91
N LYS A 831 -26.62 8.99 5.70
CA LYS A 831 -26.78 9.68 4.42
C LYS A 831 -25.60 10.59 4.09
N ALA A 832 -24.93 10.31 2.98
CA ALA A 832 -23.77 11.04 2.48
C ALA A 832 -24.03 12.54 2.34
N SER A 833 -25.21 12.94 1.87
CA SER A 833 -25.59 14.35 1.68
C SER A 833 -25.62 15.15 3.01
N TYR A 834 -26.01 14.51 4.12
CA TYR A 834 -25.96 15.14 5.46
C TYR A 834 -24.53 15.32 5.96
N LEU A 835 -23.66 14.30 5.81
CA LEU A 835 -22.26 14.36 6.23
C LEU A 835 -21.45 15.38 5.42
N LEU A 836 -21.66 15.44 4.10
CA LEU A 836 -21.08 16.45 3.22
C LEU A 836 -21.53 17.88 3.62
N GLY A 837 -22.83 18.06 3.87
CA GLY A 837 -23.37 19.34 4.33
C GLY A 837 -22.78 19.77 5.68
N ALA A 838 -22.69 18.84 6.64
CA ALA A 838 -22.12 19.08 7.96
C ALA A 838 -20.64 19.50 7.90
N SER A 839 -19.77 18.76 7.20
CA SER A 839 -18.35 19.13 7.07
C SER A 839 -18.15 20.49 6.40
N VAL A 840 -18.97 20.86 5.40
CA VAL A 840 -18.92 22.20 4.77
C VAL A 840 -19.37 23.30 5.72
N MET A 841 -20.47 23.10 6.46
CA MET A 841 -20.98 24.06 7.44
C MET A 841 -20.05 24.23 8.65
N SER A 842 -19.35 23.17 9.07
CA SER A 842 -18.40 23.20 10.19
C SER A 842 -17.23 24.16 9.98
N ALA A 843 -16.78 24.42 8.76
CA ALA A 843 -15.60 25.27 8.54
C ALA A 843 -15.78 26.74 9.00
N PRO A 844 -16.79 27.51 8.52
CA PRO A 844 -17.05 28.85 9.05
C PRO A 844 -17.51 28.84 10.52
N GLY A 845 -18.24 27.79 10.94
CA GLY A 845 -18.66 27.62 12.35
C GLY A 845 -17.47 27.47 13.31
N ALA A 846 -16.48 26.65 12.96
CA ALA A 846 -15.30 26.39 13.79
C ALA A 846 -14.42 27.62 13.98
N LEU A 847 -14.28 28.45 12.93
CA LEU A 847 -13.59 29.73 13.03
C LEU A 847 -14.35 30.71 13.95
N ALA A 848 -15.68 30.78 13.84
CA ALA A 848 -16.50 31.61 14.73
C ALA A 848 -16.40 31.14 16.19
N MET A 849 -16.56 29.86 16.47
CA MET A 849 -16.51 29.32 17.83
C MET A 849 -15.10 29.41 18.43
N SER A 850 -14.05 29.17 17.63
CA SER A 850 -12.66 29.38 18.07
C SER A 850 -12.41 30.84 18.46
N LYS A 851 -12.75 31.81 17.59
CA LYS A 851 -12.54 33.23 17.89
C LYS A 851 -13.47 33.77 18.98
N LEU A 852 -14.54 33.04 19.34
CA LEU A 852 -15.36 33.32 20.52
C LEU A 852 -14.70 32.81 21.82
N THR A 853 -14.25 31.55 21.84
CA THR A 853 -13.62 30.92 23.02
C THR A 853 -12.21 31.42 23.31
N TYR A 854 -11.43 31.70 22.27
CA TYR A 854 -10.06 32.20 22.34
C TYR A 854 -9.84 33.28 21.25
N PRO A 855 -10.31 34.53 21.47
CA PRO A 855 -10.20 35.60 20.49
C PRO A 855 -8.75 36.01 20.24
N GLU A 856 -8.53 36.73 19.13
CA GLU A 856 -7.21 37.20 18.72
C GLU A 856 -6.72 38.32 19.65
N THR A 857 -5.47 38.20 20.13
CA THR A 857 -4.85 39.17 21.04
C THR A 857 -3.41 39.51 20.72
N GLU A 858 -2.81 38.80 19.76
CA GLU A 858 -1.40 38.90 19.35
C GLU A 858 -1.37 39.47 17.92
N VAL A 859 -0.26 40.10 17.51
CA VAL A 859 -0.11 40.62 16.13
C VAL A 859 0.38 39.48 15.23
N ASN A 860 -0.12 39.43 13.99
CA ASN A 860 0.22 38.38 13.05
C ASN A 860 1.28 38.85 12.04
N ASP A 861 2.50 38.33 12.17
CA ASP A 861 3.65 38.66 11.32
C ASP A 861 3.72 37.82 10.03
N ILE A 862 2.69 37.01 9.73
CA ILE A 862 2.68 36.07 8.59
C ILE A 862 2.16 36.75 7.32
N ASN A 863 3.05 36.96 6.35
CA ASN A 863 2.72 37.53 5.04
C ASN A 863 1.73 36.64 4.26
N ALA A 864 0.51 37.14 4.06
CA ALA A 864 -0.56 36.45 3.35
C ALA A 864 -0.18 35.90 1.96
N LYS A 865 0.73 36.56 1.22
CA LYS A 865 1.16 36.09 -0.11
C LYS A 865 1.94 34.77 -0.05
N GLU A 866 2.71 34.55 1.01
CA GLU A 866 3.46 33.30 1.21
C GLU A 866 2.51 32.15 1.54
N VAL A 867 1.47 32.40 2.35
CA VAL A 867 0.49 31.36 2.75
C VAL A 867 -0.36 30.89 1.57
N TYR A 868 -0.74 31.79 0.66
CA TYR A 868 -1.47 31.41 -0.56
C TYR A 868 -0.60 30.73 -1.62
N GLN A 869 0.73 30.74 -1.48
CA GLN A 869 1.65 29.90 -2.27
C GLN A 869 1.80 28.51 -1.62
N LEU A 870 0.68 27.79 -1.54
CA LEU A 870 0.65 26.40 -1.08
C LEU A 870 1.65 25.57 -1.90
N LYS A 871 2.56 24.87 -1.21
CA LYS A 871 3.51 23.98 -1.88
C LYS A 871 2.73 22.81 -2.52
N PHE A 872 3.11 22.48 -3.75
CA PHE A 872 2.69 21.24 -4.40
C PHE A 872 3.21 20.03 -3.60
N GLY A 873 2.56 18.87 -3.75
CA GLY A 873 2.98 17.64 -3.07
C GLY A 873 4.46 17.32 -3.33
N SER A 874 5.17 16.83 -2.31
CA SER A 874 6.60 16.49 -2.41
C SER A 874 6.90 15.20 -3.18
N SER A 875 5.87 14.61 -3.79
CA SER A 875 5.94 13.54 -4.78
C SER A 875 6.30 14.10 -6.15
N ASN A 876 7.23 13.43 -6.84
CA ASN A 876 7.77 13.88 -8.12
C ASN A 876 6.94 13.35 -9.30
N ASN A 877 6.08 12.36 -9.06
CA ASN A 877 5.12 11.83 -10.01
C ASN A 877 3.85 11.33 -9.29
N MET A 878 2.79 11.07 -10.07
CA MET A 878 1.48 10.67 -9.54
C MET A 878 1.48 9.32 -8.82
N PHE A 879 2.30 8.36 -9.26
CA PHE A 879 2.36 7.02 -8.67
C PHE A 879 3.08 7.01 -7.31
N GLU A 880 4.10 7.87 -7.16
CA GLU A 880 4.66 8.20 -5.84
C GLU A 880 3.58 8.79 -4.91
N ALA A 881 2.69 9.64 -5.43
CA ALA A 881 1.61 10.22 -4.63
C ALA A 881 0.60 9.16 -4.15
N ILE A 882 0.15 8.26 -5.04
CA ILE A 882 -0.74 7.13 -4.71
C ILE A 882 -0.12 6.28 -3.59
N ALA A 883 1.12 5.85 -3.77
CA ALA A 883 1.78 4.93 -2.85
C ALA A 883 2.12 5.57 -1.48
N VAL A 884 2.52 6.84 -1.47
CA VAL A 884 2.75 7.59 -0.22
C VAL A 884 1.42 7.80 0.52
N GLY A 885 0.32 8.09 -0.19
CA GLY A 885 -1.01 8.20 0.40
C GLY A 885 -1.50 6.89 1.01
N ALA A 886 -1.45 5.80 0.24
CA ALA A 886 -1.82 4.45 0.67
C ALA A 886 -0.97 4.01 1.89
N SER A 887 0.35 4.14 1.82
CA SER A 887 1.26 3.77 2.92
C SER A 887 1.06 4.64 4.19
N THR A 888 0.64 5.90 4.03
CA THR A 888 0.27 6.77 5.15
C THR A 888 -1.05 6.32 5.79
N ALA A 889 -2.03 5.92 4.97
CA ALA A 889 -3.29 5.36 5.45
C ALA A 889 -3.11 4.07 6.27
N VAL A 890 -2.10 3.22 5.99
CA VAL A 890 -1.77 2.05 6.83
C VAL A 890 -1.63 2.44 8.30
N LYS A 891 -0.91 3.53 8.58
CA LYS A 891 -0.61 3.99 9.95
C LYS A 891 -1.86 4.58 10.61
N LEU A 892 -2.68 5.29 9.84
CA LEU A 892 -3.97 5.80 10.30
C LEU A 892 -4.91 4.63 10.67
N ILE A 893 -5.00 3.61 9.81
CA ILE A 893 -5.80 2.39 10.02
C ILE A 893 -5.32 1.60 11.23
N ALA A 894 -4.01 1.34 11.36
CA ALA A 894 -3.45 0.62 12.50
C ALA A 894 -3.74 1.35 13.82
N ASN A 895 -3.63 2.69 13.84
CA ASN A 895 -3.98 3.51 15.00
C ASN A 895 -5.50 3.49 15.28
N ILE A 896 -6.36 3.59 14.26
CA ILE A 896 -7.82 3.52 14.40
C ILE A 896 -8.24 2.17 14.96
N ALA A 897 -7.77 1.06 14.39
CA ALA A 897 -8.09 -0.29 14.83
C ALA A 897 -7.57 -0.57 16.26
N ALA A 898 -6.32 -0.22 16.56
CA ALA A 898 -5.77 -0.40 17.91
C ALA A 898 -6.51 0.46 18.96
N ASN A 899 -6.82 1.71 18.64
CA ASN A 899 -7.61 2.58 19.52
C ASN A 899 -9.04 2.04 19.70
N LEU A 900 -9.70 1.54 18.65
CA LEU A 900 -11.04 0.98 18.76
C LEU A 900 -11.07 -0.29 19.60
N ILE A 901 -10.14 -1.23 19.38
CA ILE A 901 -10.02 -2.44 20.21
C ILE A 901 -9.80 -2.06 21.68
N ALA A 902 -8.87 -1.13 21.96
CA ALA A 902 -8.59 -0.68 23.32
C ALA A 902 -9.77 0.07 23.97
N ILE A 903 -10.46 0.94 23.22
CA ILE A 903 -11.57 1.76 23.73
C ILE A 903 -12.84 0.93 23.92
N ILE A 904 -13.12 -0.04 23.03
CA ILE A 904 -14.26 -0.96 23.19
C ILE A 904 -14.02 -1.90 24.38
N ALA A 905 -12.82 -2.47 24.52
CA ALA A 905 -12.47 -3.27 25.69
C ALA A 905 -12.54 -2.46 27.01
N LEU A 906 -12.12 -1.19 26.98
CA LEU A 906 -12.24 -0.29 28.14
C LEU A 906 -13.70 0.10 28.43
N LEU A 907 -14.54 0.25 27.40
CA LEU A 907 -15.98 0.51 27.54
C LEU A 907 -16.70 -0.68 28.17
N GLU A 908 -16.40 -1.91 27.73
CA GLU A 908 -16.97 -3.12 28.33
C GLU A 908 -16.48 -3.34 29.78
N PHE A 909 -15.20 -3.08 30.06
CA PHE A 909 -14.69 -3.04 31.43
C PHE A 909 -15.41 -2.00 32.30
N LEU A 910 -15.66 -0.80 31.77
CA LEU A 910 -16.38 0.27 32.47
C LEU A 910 -17.87 -0.08 32.65
N ASN A 911 -18.48 -0.76 31.69
CA ASN A 911 -19.86 -1.25 31.79
C ASN A 911 -20.00 -2.34 32.85
N ALA A 912 -19.14 -3.36 32.85
CA ALA A 912 -19.13 -4.39 33.90
C ALA A 912 -18.88 -3.76 35.29
N THR A 913 -18.02 -2.74 35.38
CA THR A 913 -17.79 -1.99 36.62
C THR A 913 -19.02 -1.20 37.06
N LEU A 914 -19.69 -0.50 36.15
CA LEU A 914 -20.88 0.29 36.44
C LEU A 914 -22.10 -0.58 36.76
N GLN A 915 -22.26 -1.72 36.10
CA GLN A 915 -23.28 -2.73 36.43
C GLN A 915 -23.05 -3.24 37.85
N TRP A 916 -21.82 -3.65 38.20
CA TRP A 916 -21.49 -4.07 39.56
C TRP A 916 -21.79 -3.00 40.63
N PHE A 917 -21.61 -1.71 40.33
CA PHE A 917 -22.05 -0.63 41.22
C PHE A 917 -23.58 -0.44 41.22
N GLY A 918 -24.26 -0.61 40.08
CA GLY A 918 -25.71 -0.52 39.91
C GLY A 918 -26.44 -1.60 40.70
N ASP A 919 -26.05 -2.86 40.54
CA ASP A 919 -26.57 -4.02 41.27
C ASP A 919 -26.46 -3.82 42.80
N ARG A 920 -25.39 -3.15 43.25
CA ARG A 920 -25.17 -2.81 44.67
C ARG A 920 -25.92 -1.56 45.15
N ALA A 921 -26.39 -0.72 44.23
CA ALA A 921 -27.20 0.45 44.50
C ALA A 921 -28.72 0.21 44.30
N GLY A 922 -29.12 -0.96 43.79
CA GLY A 922 -30.51 -1.25 43.39
C GLY A 922 -30.91 -0.55 42.08
N VAL A 923 -29.96 -0.37 41.16
CA VAL A 923 -30.15 0.26 39.85
C VAL A 923 -29.76 -0.73 38.75
N ASP A 924 -30.71 -1.60 38.39
CA ASP A 924 -30.52 -2.63 37.38
C ASP A 924 -30.14 -2.01 36.02
N GLY A 925 -29.17 -2.63 35.32
CA GLY A 925 -28.77 -2.21 33.97
C GLY A 925 -27.94 -0.93 33.87
N LEU A 926 -27.36 -0.45 34.98
CA LEU A 926 -26.50 0.74 34.99
C LEU A 926 -25.27 0.58 34.09
N THR A 927 -25.26 1.26 32.95
CA THR A 927 -24.17 1.26 31.95
C THR A 927 -23.62 2.67 31.70
N PHE A 928 -22.45 2.76 31.07
CA PHE A 928 -21.88 4.03 30.64
C PHE A 928 -22.78 4.73 29.60
N GLN A 929 -23.36 3.95 28.67
CA GLN A 929 -24.37 4.40 27.71
C GLN A 929 -25.62 4.97 28.41
N PHE A 930 -26.09 4.34 29.50
CA PHE A 930 -27.20 4.85 30.31
C PHE A 930 -26.84 6.20 30.94
N LEU A 931 -25.68 6.32 31.61
CA LEU A 931 -25.24 7.58 32.21
C LEU A 931 -25.12 8.70 31.17
N CYS A 932 -24.55 8.42 30.00
CA CYS A 932 -24.48 9.35 28.87
C CYS A 932 -25.86 9.85 28.42
N SER A 933 -26.87 8.97 28.39
CA SER A 933 -28.23 9.33 27.96
C SER A 933 -28.92 10.38 28.84
N TYR A 934 -28.51 10.50 30.11
CA TYR A 934 -28.98 11.54 31.03
C TYR A 934 -28.08 12.78 31.01
N VAL A 935 -26.75 12.59 31.03
CA VAL A 935 -25.78 13.72 31.04
C VAL A 935 -25.93 14.62 29.82
N PHE A 936 -26.14 14.05 28.63
CA PHE A 936 -26.32 14.83 27.39
C PHE A 936 -27.78 15.09 27.01
N TYR A 937 -28.76 14.69 27.84
CA TYR A 937 -30.19 14.94 27.57
C TYR A 937 -30.51 16.44 27.33
N PRO A 938 -30.01 17.39 28.15
CA PRO A 938 -30.25 18.82 27.89
C PRO A 938 -29.65 19.27 26.55
N MET A 939 -28.51 18.67 26.15
CA MET A 939 -27.82 18.98 24.91
C MET A 939 -28.64 18.53 23.69
N ALA A 940 -29.16 17.31 23.73
CA ALA A 940 -30.03 16.77 22.67
C ALA A 940 -31.32 17.61 22.53
N PHE A 941 -31.97 17.94 23.64
CA PHE A 941 -33.18 18.76 23.64
C PHE A 941 -32.94 20.18 23.09
N LEU A 942 -31.84 20.83 23.48
CA LEU A 942 -31.47 22.16 22.98
C LEU A 942 -31.13 22.20 21.48
N MET A 943 -30.77 21.06 20.87
CA MET A 943 -30.60 20.96 19.42
C MET A 943 -31.91 20.77 18.64
N GLY A 944 -33.06 20.69 19.33
CA GLY A 944 -34.36 20.48 18.72
C GLY A 944 -34.67 19.02 18.36
N VAL A 945 -34.01 18.06 19.02
CA VAL A 945 -34.40 16.64 18.97
C VAL A 945 -35.76 16.46 19.66
N ASP A 946 -36.62 15.61 19.10
CA ASP A 946 -37.92 15.31 19.68
C ASP A 946 -37.77 14.56 21.01
N ALA A 947 -38.63 14.87 22.00
CA ALA A 947 -38.43 14.44 23.39
C ALA A 947 -38.40 12.90 23.61
N SER A 948 -39.03 12.15 22.71
CA SER A 948 -38.96 10.68 22.62
C SER A 948 -37.55 10.16 22.32
N ASP A 949 -36.81 10.87 21.46
CA ASP A 949 -35.49 10.47 20.96
C ASP A 949 -34.33 11.16 21.69
N CYS A 950 -34.58 12.21 22.46
CA CYS A 950 -33.55 12.94 23.21
C CYS A 950 -32.60 12.03 24.02
N ARG A 951 -33.10 10.97 24.67
CA ARG A 951 -32.25 10.00 25.38
C ARG A 951 -31.38 9.13 24.44
N ARG A 952 -31.90 8.76 23.26
CA ARG A 952 -31.13 8.03 22.23
C ARG A 952 -30.03 8.89 21.65
N VAL A 953 -30.35 10.13 21.25
CA VAL A 953 -29.35 11.05 20.71
C VAL A 953 -28.33 11.47 21.79
N ALA A 954 -28.74 11.64 23.05
CA ALA A 954 -27.82 11.86 24.17
C ALA A 954 -26.84 10.69 24.41
N ARG A 955 -27.31 9.43 24.31
CA ARG A 955 -26.45 8.24 24.33
C ARG A 955 -25.38 8.32 23.23
N LEU A 956 -25.77 8.63 21.99
CA LEU A 956 -24.85 8.77 20.86
C LEU A 956 -23.82 9.91 21.08
N ILE A 957 -24.24 11.08 21.57
CA ILE A 957 -23.34 12.21 21.87
C ILE A 957 -22.32 11.83 22.95
N GLY A 958 -22.74 11.12 24.00
CA GLY A 958 -21.84 10.70 25.07
C GLY A 958 -20.84 9.63 24.63
N ILE A 959 -21.30 8.63 23.87
CA ILE A 959 -20.43 7.66 23.20
C ILE A 959 -19.40 8.41 22.35
N LYS A 960 -19.83 9.31 21.45
CA LYS A 960 -18.95 10.14 20.61
C LYS A 960 -17.89 10.87 21.43
N THR A 961 -18.31 11.58 22.48
CA THR A 961 -17.46 12.49 23.25
C THR A 961 -16.38 11.74 24.04
N PHE A 962 -16.76 10.66 24.73
CA PHE A 962 -15.87 9.94 25.65
C PHE A 962 -15.11 8.79 25.01
N THR A 963 -15.66 8.14 23.97
CA THR A 963 -15.01 7.05 23.24
C THR A 963 -14.47 7.57 21.91
N ASN A 964 -15.24 7.45 20.83
CA ASN A 964 -15.01 8.08 19.54
C ASN A 964 -16.31 8.09 18.72
N GLU A 965 -16.32 8.83 17.61
CA GLU A 965 -17.47 8.90 16.71
C GLU A 965 -17.72 7.60 15.92
N PHE A 966 -16.73 6.74 15.67
CA PHE A 966 -16.96 5.44 14.99
C PHE A 966 -17.93 4.56 15.78
N VAL A 967 -17.72 4.40 17.10
CA VAL A 967 -18.63 3.62 17.96
C VAL A 967 -20.03 4.26 17.99
N ALA A 968 -20.10 5.59 17.98
CA ALA A 968 -21.38 6.31 17.90
C ALA A 968 -22.10 6.09 16.56
N TYR A 969 -21.39 6.05 15.43
CA TYR A 969 -21.99 5.81 14.11
C TYR A 969 -22.37 4.34 13.89
N ILE A 970 -21.60 3.38 14.40
CA ILE A 970 -21.99 1.96 14.42
C ILE A 970 -23.29 1.78 15.19
N GLU A 971 -23.42 2.42 16.36
CA GLU A 971 -24.63 2.39 17.16
C GLU A 971 -25.80 3.12 16.47
N MET A 972 -25.55 4.25 15.80
CA MET A 972 -26.58 4.96 15.04
C MET A 972 -27.07 4.17 13.84
N GLY A 973 -26.21 3.39 13.17
CA GLY A 973 -26.59 2.47 12.09
C GLY A 973 -27.65 1.48 12.55
N LYS A 974 -27.45 0.80 13.70
CA LYS A 974 -28.46 -0.09 14.30
C LYS A 974 -29.81 0.62 14.53
N LEU A 975 -29.79 1.88 14.96
CA LEU A 975 -31.02 2.67 15.21
C LEU A 975 -31.72 3.09 13.90
N ILE A 976 -30.99 3.20 12.80
CA ILE A 976 -31.51 3.40 11.43
C ILE A 976 -32.10 2.10 10.90
N ASP A 977 -31.39 0.97 11.03
CA ASP A 977 -31.87 -0.37 10.65
C ASP A 977 -33.14 -0.76 11.42
N ASN A 978 -33.16 -0.54 12.74
CA ASN A 978 -34.36 -0.67 13.57
C ASN A 978 -35.50 0.24 13.08
N GLY A 979 -35.19 1.43 12.57
CA GLY A 979 -36.16 2.34 11.95
C GLY A 979 -36.74 1.79 10.64
N HIS A 980 -35.93 1.17 9.80
CA HIS A 980 -36.38 0.46 8.60
C HIS A 980 -37.26 -0.75 8.94
N VAL A 981 -36.88 -1.56 9.93
CA VAL A 981 -37.70 -2.68 10.44
C VAL A 981 -39.04 -2.17 11.00
N TYR A 982 -39.03 -1.10 11.80
CA TYR A 982 -40.24 -0.49 12.35
C TYR A 982 -41.16 0.10 11.27
N SER A 983 -40.60 0.72 10.22
CA SER A 983 -41.36 1.24 9.09
C SER A 983 -41.98 0.11 8.25
N ASN A 984 -41.26 -1.00 8.05
CA ASN A 984 -41.81 -2.20 7.39
C ASN A 984 -42.90 -2.87 8.23
N TYR A 985 -42.72 -2.96 9.55
CA TYR A 985 -43.72 -3.50 10.50
C TYR A 985 -45.03 -2.71 10.43
N THR A 986 -44.97 -1.39 10.59
CA THR A 986 -46.14 -0.50 10.56
C THR A 986 -46.82 -0.49 9.18
N THR A 987 -46.06 -0.63 8.09
CA THR A 987 -46.62 -0.78 6.73
C THR A 987 -47.30 -2.15 6.52
N THR A 988 -46.76 -3.22 7.10
CA THR A 988 -47.25 -4.61 6.90
C THR A 988 -48.46 -4.94 7.77
N VAL A 989 -48.46 -4.48 9.03
CA VAL A 989 -49.55 -4.72 10.00
C VAL A 989 -50.61 -3.61 9.96
N GLY A 990 -50.26 -2.44 9.41
CA GLY A 990 -51.14 -1.28 9.25
C GLY A 990 -51.37 -0.51 10.55
N ASN A 991 -52.29 0.47 10.50
CA ASN A 991 -52.50 1.47 11.56
C ASN A 991 -52.91 0.93 12.95
N ASN A 992 -53.21 -0.37 13.07
CA ASN A 992 -53.57 -1.03 14.33
C ASN A 992 -52.40 -1.79 14.99
N ALA A 993 -51.20 -1.76 14.39
CA ALA A 993 -50.02 -2.46 14.88
C ALA A 993 -49.69 -2.07 16.34
N ARG A 994 -49.57 -3.07 17.21
CA ARG A 994 -49.22 -2.85 18.62
C ARG A 994 -47.71 -2.74 18.75
N VAL A 995 -47.30 -1.85 19.63
CA VAL A 995 -45.89 -1.58 19.95
C VAL A 995 -45.78 -1.48 21.46
N LEU A 996 -44.85 -2.25 22.04
CA LEU A 996 -44.52 -2.18 23.46
C LEU A 996 -43.15 -1.51 23.60
N GLN A 997 -42.94 -0.76 24.68
CA GLN A 997 -41.68 -0.04 24.93
C GLN A 997 -41.10 -0.45 26.28
N ASP A 998 -39.86 -0.91 26.27
CA ASP A 998 -39.13 -1.39 27.45
C ASP A 998 -37.87 -0.54 27.66
N GLY A 999 -37.98 0.50 28.50
CA GLY A 999 -36.94 1.50 28.68
C GLY A 999 -36.67 2.32 27.41
N LEU A 1000 -35.57 1.99 26.70
CA LEU A 1000 -35.23 2.56 25.39
C LEU A 1000 -35.62 1.64 24.22
N ASP A 1001 -35.87 0.36 24.49
CA ASP A 1001 -36.09 -0.67 23.48
C ASP A 1001 -37.54 -0.68 23.01
N VAL A 1002 -37.75 -1.19 21.80
CA VAL A 1002 -39.08 -1.30 21.17
C VAL A 1002 -39.34 -2.77 20.85
N ILE A 1003 -40.45 -3.31 21.36
CA ILE A 1003 -40.85 -4.71 21.17
C ILE A 1003 -42.05 -4.76 20.22
N LEU A 1004 -41.96 -5.63 19.21
CA LEU A 1004 -42.93 -5.82 18.15
C LEU A 1004 -43.72 -7.14 18.36
N PRO A 1005 -44.89 -7.13 19.02
CA PRO A 1005 -45.56 -8.37 19.45
C PRO A 1005 -46.10 -9.18 18.27
N GLU A 1006 -46.61 -8.52 17.23
CA GLU A 1006 -47.13 -9.18 16.03
C GLU A 1006 -46.02 -9.81 15.17
N TRP A 1007 -44.74 -9.48 15.41
CA TRP A 1007 -43.57 -10.11 14.79
C TRP A 1007 -42.78 -10.93 15.84
N ASN A 1008 -43.43 -11.94 16.41
CA ASN A 1008 -42.82 -12.91 17.34
C ASN A 1008 -42.08 -12.28 18.54
N ASN A 1009 -42.59 -11.16 19.06
CA ASN A 1009 -41.93 -10.33 20.10
C ASN A 1009 -40.51 -9.87 19.76
N THR A 1010 -40.22 -9.57 18.48
CA THR A 1010 -38.92 -9.04 18.05
C THR A 1010 -38.55 -7.78 18.85
N ARG A 1011 -37.40 -7.81 19.53
CA ARG A 1011 -36.87 -6.71 20.36
C ARG A 1011 -35.89 -5.88 19.53
N LEU A 1012 -36.23 -4.63 19.26
CA LEU A 1012 -35.35 -3.61 18.69
C LEU A 1012 -34.57 -2.96 19.84
N GLU A 1013 -33.37 -3.49 20.12
CA GLU A 1013 -32.48 -2.96 21.16
C GLU A 1013 -32.07 -1.51 20.86
N GLY A 1014 -32.17 -0.63 21.86
CA GLY A 1014 -32.02 0.81 21.71
C GLY A 1014 -33.20 1.52 21.04
N GLY A 1015 -34.13 0.78 20.43
CA GLY A 1015 -35.26 1.31 19.67
C GLY A 1015 -34.85 1.86 18.30
N CYS A 1016 -35.61 2.83 17.78
CA CYS A 1016 -35.36 3.51 16.51
C CYS A 1016 -35.31 5.03 16.69
N LEU A 1017 -34.86 5.76 15.67
CA LEU A 1017 -34.91 7.23 15.59
C LEU A 1017 -35.94 7.68 14.54
N HIS A 1018 -36.57 8.84 14.74
CA HIS A 1018 -37.27 9.54 13.66
C HIS A 1018 -36.27 10.19 12.69
N ALA A 1019 -36.63 10.29 11.40
CA ALA A 1019 -35.75 10.85 10.35
C ALA A 1019 -35.28 12.30 10.59
N ARG A 1020 -36.03 13.05 11.43
CA ARG A 1020 -35.61 14.37 11.94
C ARG A 1020 -34.50 14.24 12.98
N SER A 1021 -34.70 13.39 14.00
CA SER A 1021 -33.70 13.04 15.01
C SER A 1021 -32.42 12.44 14.41
N GLU A 1022 -32.55 11.57 13.39
CA GLU A 1022 -31.47 11.00 12.57
C GLU A 1022 -30.60 12.10 11.94
N MET A 1023 -31.23 13.10 11.30
CA MET A 1023 -30.51 14.22 10.69
C MET A 1023 -29.80 15.06 11.76
N ILE A 1024 -30.49 15.44 12.84
CA ILE A 1024 -29.90 16.23 13.94
C ILE A 1024 -28.73 15.47 14.57
N ALA A 1025 -28.88 14.17 14.82
CA ALA A 1025 -27.82 13.29 15.32
C ALA A 1025 -26.62 13.24 14.35
N THR A 1026 -26.86 13.06 13.04
CA THR A 1026 -25.80 13.04 12.02
C THR A 1026 -24.95 14.31 12.05
N TYR A 1027 -25.58 15.49 12.08
CA TYR A 1027 -24.85 16.76 12.15
C TYR A 1027 -24.14 16.97 13.50
N ALA A 1028 -24.68 16.47 14.61
CA ALA A 1028 -24.05 16.51 15.94
C ALA A 1028 -22.86 15.53 16.08
N LEU A 1029 -22.92 14.38 15.43
CA LEU A 1029 -21.86 13.36 15.40
C LEU A 1029 -20.76 13.70 14.38
N CYS A 1030 -21.00 14.58 13.41
CA CYS A 1030 -20.05 14.94 12.36
C CYS A 1030 -18.91 15.88 12.83
N GLY A 1031 -18.00 15.35 13.67
CA GLY A 1031 -16.70 15.96 13.93
C GLY A 1031 -15.84 15.11 14.88
N PHE A 1032 -14.50 15.14 14.74
CA PHE A 1032 -13.55 14.41 15.60
C PHE A 1032 -13.47 14.89 17.07
N SER A 1033 -14.55 15.47 17.61
CA SER A 1033 -14.62 16.12 18.92
C SER A 1033 -14.72 15.14 20.09
N ASN A 1034 -13.75 14.22 20.20
CA ASN A 1034 -13.67 13.17 21.23
C ASN A 1034 -12.34 13.18 22.02
N LEU A 1035 -12.32 12.54 23.19
CA LEU A 1035 -11.12 12.50 24.05
C LEU A 1035 -9.92 11.78 23.42
N SER A 1036 -10.11 10.72 22.63
CA SER A 1036 -8.98 10.01 21.98
C SER A 1036 -8.26 10.90 20.95
N CYS A 1037 -9.00 11.78 20.28
CA CYS A 1037 -8.48 12.72 19.28
C CYS A 1037 -7.61 13.82 19.89
N ILE A 1038 -7.72 14.11 21.20
CA ILE A 1038 -6.75 14.95 21.92
C ILE A 1038 -5.34 14.36 21.78
N GLY A 1039 -5.19 13.04 22.01
CA GLY A 1039 -3.90 12.35 21.92
C GLY A 1039 -3.33 12.36 20.50
N ILE A 1040 -4.18 12.08 19.51
CA ILE A 1040 -3.83 12.10 18.08
C ILE A 1040 -3.36 13.50 17.66
N GLN A 1041 -4.12 14.54 18.01
CA GLN A 1041 -3.81 15.92 17.64
C GLN A 1041 -2.53 16.42 18.34
N LEU A 1042 -2.36 16.15 19.63
CA LEU A 1042 -1.13 16.51 20.37
C LEU A 1042 0.12 15.78 19.85
N GLY A 1043 -0.02 14.50 19.46
CA GLY A 1043 1.07 13.73 18.86
C GLY A 1043 1.49 14.29 17.51
N SER A 1044 0.53 14.55 16.62
CA SER A 1044 0.76 15.16 15.31
C SER A 1044 1.39 16.56 15.43
N PHE A 1045 0.81 17.42 16.28
CA PHE A 1045 1.22 18.83 16.35
C PHE A 1045 2.57 18.97 17.09
N GLY A 1046 2.81 18.14 18.11
CA GLY A 1046 4.12 18.02 18.77
C GLY A 1046 5.22 17.48 17.86
N ALA A 1047 4.89 16.73 16.81
CA ALA A 1047 5.84 16.31 15.78
C ALA A 1047 6.03 17.34 14.64
N MET A 1048 5.05 18.23 14.42
CA MET A 1048 5.16 19.30 13.43
C MET A 1048 5.88 20.54 13.94
N ALA A 1049 5.63 20.93 15.20
CA ALA A 1049 6.25 22.08 15.87
C ALA A 1049 6.59 21.71 17.33
N PRO A 1050 7.70 20.98 17.58
CA PRO A 1050 8.09 20.53 18.92
C PRO A 1050 8.23 21.67 19.93
N SER A 1051 8.70 22.82 19.44
CA SER A 1051 8.82 24.11 20.14
C SER A 1051 7.50 24.63 20.74
N ARG A 1052 6.35 24.33 20.13
CA ARG A 1052 5.01 24.81 20.53
C ARG A 1052 4.16 23.76 21.26
N ARG A 1053 4.71 22.57 21.54
CA ARG A 1053 3.97 21.44 22.17
C ARG A 1053 3.25 21.81 23.47
N THR A 1054 3.80 22.75 24.25
CA THR A 1054 3.24 23.27 25.51
C THR A 1054 2.12 24.28 25.34
N ASP A 1055 2.04 24.98 24.21
CA ASP A 1055 0.87 25.80 23.86
C ASP A 1055 -0.28 24.87 23.45
N PHE A 1056 -0.02 23.89 22.59
CA PHE A 1056 -1.03 22.93 22.14
C PHE A 1056 -1.68 22.17 23.30
N SER A 1057 -0.89 21.66 24.26
CA SER A 1057 -1.44 20.95 25.42
C SER A 1057 -2.30 21.82 26.34
N ARG A 1058 -2.16 23.17 26.28
CA ARG A 1058 -3.02 24.12 27.01
C ARG A 1058 -4.28 24.52 26.24
N LEU A 1059 -4.23 24.50 24.91
CA LEU A 1059 -5.33 24.93 24.04
C LEU A 1059 -6.29 23.79 23.67
N VAL A 1060 -5.78 22.55 23.54
CA VAL A 1060 -6.50 21.42 22.93
C VAL A 1060 -7.86 21.10 23.57
N LEU A 1061 -7.99 21.17 24.90
CA LEU A 1061 -9.26 20.87 25.59
C LEU A 1061 -10.33 21.96 25.34
N ARG A 1062 -9.91 23.23 25.17
CA ARG A 1062 -10.82 24.32 24.81
C ARG A 1062 -11.25 24.23 23.35
N ALA A 1063 -10.31 23.87 22.48
CA ALA A 1063 -10.58 23.62 21.06
C ALA A 1063 -11.51 22.42 20.85
N LEU A 1064 -11.42 21.38 21.69
CA LEU A 1064 -12.34 20.25 21.70
C LEU A 1064 -13.78 20.71 21.98
N ILE A 1065 -13.97 21.51 23.03
CA ILE A 1065 -15.29 22.02 23.43
C ILE A 1065 -15.88 22.94 22.34
N ALA A 1066 -15.06 23.84 21.76
CA ALA A 1066 -15.48 24.68 20.65
C ALA A 1066 -15.81 23.87 19.38
N GLY A 1067 -15.09 22.75 19.14
CA GLY A 1067 -15.36 21.81 18.05
C GLY A 1067 -16.68 21.06 18.25
N SER A 1068 -16.92 20.52 19.45
CA SER A 1068 -18.20 19.89 19.82
C SER A 1068 -19.37 20.86 19.64
N VAL A 1069 -19.25 22.09 20.16
CA VAL A 1069 -20.27 23.14 20.01
C VAL A 1069 -20.51 23.51 18.55
N THR A 1070 -19.47 23.50 17.69
CA THR A 1070 -19.66 23.70 16.24
C THR A 1070 -20.55 22.61 15.63
N CYS A 1071 -20.35 21.35 16.01
CA CYS A 1071 -21.21 20.23 15.58
C CYS A 1071 -22.65 20.40 16.09
N PHE A 1072 -22.82 20.84 17.34
CA PHE A 1072 -24.15 21.04 17.93
C PHE A 1072 -24.89 22.24 17.32
N MET A 1073 -24.20 23.32 16.96
CA MET A 1073 -24.80 24.43 16.21
C MET A 1073 -25.20 24.03 14.78
N ASN A 1074 -24.39 23.21 14.11
CA ASN A 1074 -24.76 22.58 12.84
C ASN A 1074 -26.07 21.78 12.97
N ALA A 1075 -26.21 21.00 14.05
CA ALA A 1075 -27.39 20.20 14.34
C ALA A 1075 -28.65 21.06 14.60
N CYS A 1076 -28.53 22.17 15.36
CA CYS A 1076 -29.62 23.15 15.53
C CYS A 1076 -30.12 23.73 14.20
N MET A 1077 -29.23 23.91 13.21
CA MET A 1077 -29.62 24.41 11.88
C MET A 1077 -30.29 23.31 11.04
N ALA A 1078 -29.85 22.05 11.16
CA ALA A 1078 -30.44 20.92 10.45
C ALA A 1078 -31.87 20.58 10.94
N GLY A 1079 -32.14 20.69 12.25
CA GLY A 1079 -33.44 20.37 12.86
C GLY A 1079 -34.63 21.25 12.45
N LYS A 1080 -34.43 22.22 11.54
CA LYS A 1080 -35.42 23.21 11.06
C LYS A 1080 -36.03 22.87 9.69
N ARG A 1081 -35.99 21.60 9.29
CA ARG A 1081 -36.65 21.09 8.08
C ARG A 1081 -38.10 20.69 8.39
N GLU A 1082 -39.00 21.60 8.03
CA GLU A 1082 -40.42 21.38 7.70
C GLU A 1082 -40.65 21.92 6.28
#